data_AF-Q63NU6-F1
#
_entry.id   AF-Q63NU6-F1
#
_cell.length_a   1.000
_cell.length_b   1.000
_cell.length_c   1.000
_cell.angle_alpha   90.00
_cell.angle_beta   90.00
_cell.angle_gamma   90.00
#
_symmetry.space_group_name_H-M   'P 1'
#
loop_
_entity.id
_entity.type
_entity.pdbx_description
1 polymer ?
#
loop_
_entity_poly.entity_id
_entity_poly.type
_entity_poly.pdbx_seq_one_letter_code
_entity_poly.pdbx_strand_id
1 'polypeptide(L)'
;MNLHRSIVVPLVFSATFLAGCGSSVDGRFTSGMVAMGAVAGSTVAAYPIGADGTIGAQPLAVTTSDASGAFSLPALDRWPALIRATHGAYVEEATGAAATLEGDGLEAVYASAPSTIVVSPYSSAVVATARAAGGLTQANIAAAIATISAFVGDFDPQQTRPATMAAGAAAPAIEPGHQMALALGAESQSRTDAAADIATSIAAIVAQAAAGDTLDTCHAGAGDPRADGTLAAPVSSGCAITRGAARYAANARNTSGVTSLASLSAARTSRASPDQTAAATPDACADRAALLAQNLALFDGRRDDVQANLVVGVTRDNWRTVTTRSTWGPTAAFYGTLATPAACADADTFARELVIAAENYWIDQGINYCHHHIPGWTPPDDSAAAAPRYRNSSAGSTSGASSNGMTCTAQRSGTGAQIVPGTAPSAGFSASEIQWNGVDCSDFTSWIYNFVGLTGVRLPTAIGSQACAANEGADALPTPGVLLDIDSGNIDAMLPALKPGDLLYITQVDPLASGSDAGGYQLAHVVTWTGKRWSDLQAGPDAARYALARLGQPGSRLGGDLAKYLPLADLATQNPWMIIDSHYAGPAYRPFVGWYRRSLSNVRRIVGADAARRDPALAPYVIAPIASDARGDTLTLASPHANASAQQGWRMIYRQSGGTPSCVRAGIAQ
;
A
#
# COMPACT_ATOMS: atom_id res chain seq x y z
N MET A 1 50.26 46.61 -58.26
CA MET A 1 49.44 45.44 -58.67
C MET A 1 49.75 44.29 -57.73
N ASN A 2 48.72 43.77 -57.06
CA ASN A 2 48.64 42.50 -56.30
C ASN A 2 49.55 42.36 -55.06
N LEU A 3 49.01 42.57 -53.84
CA LEU A 3 48.19 41.66 -53.00
C LEU A 3 49.06 40.89 -52.00
N HIS A 4 49.23 41.49 -50.80
CA HIS A 4 49.66 40.80 -49.60
C HIS A 4 48.54 39.87 -49.10
N ARG A 5 48.85 38.57 -48.97
CA ARG A 5 48.03 37.59 -48.25
C ARG A 5 48.41 37.61 -46.77
N SER A 6 47.47 38.01 -45.93
CA SER A 6 47.52 37.75 -44.48
C SER A 6 46.93 36.38 -44.20
N ILE A 7 47.71 35.49 -43.58
CA ILE A 7 47.24 34.23 -43.01
C ILE A 7 46.88 34.52 -41.55
N VAL A 8 45.60 34.38 -41.22
CA VAL A 8 45.09 34.42 -39.84
C VAL A 8 45.17 33.00 -39.27
N VAL A 9 46.00 32.80 -38.26
CA VAL A 9 46.03 31.60 -37.41
C VAL A 9 45.11 31.90 -36.21
N PRO A 10 44.05 31.11 -35.94
CA PRO A 10 43.27 31.30 -34.72
C PRO A 10 44.03 30.70 -33.52
N LEU A 11 44.22 31.54 -32.49
CA LEU A 11 44.63 31.12 -31.14
C LEU A 11 43.56 30.15 -30.60
N VAL A 12 43.97 28.92 -30.32
CA VAL A 12 43.21 27.98 -29.47
C VAL A 12 43.49 28.35 -28.02
N PHE A 13 42.50 28.90 -27.33
CA PHE A 13 42.50 29.01 -25.87
C PHE A 13 42.27 27.61 -25.28
N SER A 14 43.34 26.96 -24.86
CA SER A 14 43.28 25.76 -24.02
C SER A 14 42.89 26.20 -22.59
N ALA A 15 41.63 26.00 -22.22
CA ALA A 15 41.20 26.09 -20.84
C ALA A 15 41.68 24.86 -20.07
N THR A 16 42.60 25.08 -19.14
CA THR A 16 43.08 24.13 -18.14
C THR A 16 41.91 23.70 -17.25
N PHE A 17 41.48 22.44 -17.36
CA PHE A 17 40.63 21.80 -16.37
C PHE A 17 41.43 21.63 -15.07
N LEU A 18 41.10 22.42 -14.04
CA LEU A 18 41.44 22.06 -12.67
C LEU A 18 40.58 20.85 -12.28
N ALA A 19 41.23 19.71 -12.11
CA ALA A 19 40.68 18.55 -11.42
C ALA A 19 40.48 18.91 -9.94
N GLY A 20 39.28 19.38 -9.61
CA GLY A 20 38.80 19.37 -8.23
C GLY A 20 38.50 17.93 -7.82
N CYS A 21 38.98 17.53 -6.65
CA CYS A 21 38.67 16.24 -6.03
C CYS A 21 37.14 16.09 -5.94
N GLY A 22 36.58 15.26 -6.82
CA GLY A 22 35.18 14.85 -6.76
C GLY A 22 34.98 13.95 -5.56
N SER A 23 34.33 14.47 -4.52
CA SER A 23 33.54 13.64 -3.63
C SER A 23 32.46 12.99 -4.49
N SER A 24 32.53 11.67 -4.62
CA SER A 24 31.47 10.84 -5.20
C SER A 24 30.19 11.11 -4.42
N VAL A 25 29.30 11.93 -4.98
CA VAL A 25 27.94 12.06 -4.44
C VAL A 25 27.26 10.73 -4.75
N ASP A 26 26.91 9.97 -3.73
CA ASP A 26 26.05 8.79 -3.86
C ASP A 26 24.75 9.24 -4.55
N GLY A 27 24.68 9.03 -5.87
CA GLY A 27 23.68 9.61 -6.76
C GLY A 27 22.33 8.94 -6.58
N ARG A 28 21.65 9.21 -5.46
CA ARG A 28 20.24 8.88 -5.29
C ARG A 28 19.42 9.87 -6.11
N PHE A 29 18.50 9.36 -6.92
CA PHE A 29 17.59 10.16 -7.73
C PHE A 29 16.14 9.74 -7.48
N THR A 30 15.22 10.70 -7.54
CA THR A 30 13.78 10.43 -7.60
C THR A 30 13.32 10.62 -9.04
N SER A 31 12.78 9.56 -9.64
CA SER A 31 12.27 9.59 -11.00
C SER A 31 10.81 10.04 -11.06
N GLY A 32 10.44 10.72 -12.14
CA GLY A 32 9.08 11.19 -12.33
C GLY A 32 8.72 11.44 -13.79
N MET A 33 7.52 11.99 -14.00
CA MET A 33 7.06 12.44 -15.31
C MET A 33 6.16 13.66 -15.23
N VAL A 34 6.15 14.46 -16.29
CA VAL A 34 5.20 15.54 -16.53
C VAL A 34 4.14 15.06 -17.52
N ALA A 35 2.87 15.08 -17.12
CA ALA A 35 1.79 14.36 -17.79
C ALA A 35 0.58 15.24 -18.14
N MET A 36 0.42 15.49 -19.44
CA MET A 36 -0.75 16.04 -20.17
C MET A 36 -0.85 15.37 -21.56
N GLY A 37 -0.36 14.15 -21.65
CA GLY A 37 0.53 13.70 -22.73
C GLY A 37 1.99 13.72 -22.26
N ALA A 38 2.91 13.13 -23.02
CA ALA A 38 4.33 13.23 -22.73
C ALA A 38 4.81 14.69 -22.92
N VAL A 39 5.03 15.44 -21.83
CA VAL A 39 5.48 16.83 -21.92
C VAL A 39 7.00 16.88 -22.04
N ALA A 40 7.50 17.07 -23.26
CA ALA A 40 8.92 17.09 -23.57
C ALA A 40 9.57 18.45 -23.34
N GLY A 41 10.77 18.47 -22.77
CA GLY A 41 11.57 19.69 -22.60
C GLY A 41 11.04 20.64 -21.54
N SER A 42 10.26 20.14 -20.57
CA SER A 42 9.77 20.93 -19.44
C SER A 42 10.87 21.11 -18.40
N THR A 43 11.02 22.33 -17.87
CA THR A 43 11.90 22.59 -16.73
C THR A 43 11.18 22.13 -15.46
N VAL A 44 11.77 21.17 -14.75
CA VAL A 44 11.21 20.62 -13.51
C VAL A 44 12.06 21.05 -12.33
N ALA A 45 11.48 21.78 -11.40
CA ALA A 45 12.17 22.33 -10.23
C ALA A 45 11.47 21.93 -8.93
N ALA A 46 12.25 21.53 -7.92
CA ALA A 46 11.78 21.22 -6.58
C ALA A 46 12.00 22.41 -5.64
N TYR A 47 11.02 22.79 -4.83
CA TYR A 47 11.10 23.90 -3.88
C TYR A 47 10.80 23.42 -2.47
N PRO A 48 11.51 23.90 -1.43
CA PRO A 48 11.21 23.52 -0.06
C PRO A 48 9.89 24.18 0.38
N ILE A 49 9.16 23.51 1.26
CA ILE A 49 7.98 24.07 1.92
C ILE A 49 8.30 24.32 3.41
N GLY A 50 8.03 25.53 3.88
CA GLY A 50 8.19 25.94 5.27
C GLY A 50 7.16 25.28 6.19
N ALA A 51 7.42 25.29 7.49
CA ALA A 51 6.50 24.74 8.49
C ALA A 51 5.12 25.42 8.49
N ASP A 52 5.05 26.67 8.03
CA ASP A 52 3.83 27.45 7.83
C ASP A 52 3.12 27.18 6.49
N GLY A 53 3.64 26.23 5.69
CA GLY A 53 3.09 25.87 4.38
C GLY A 53 3.46 26.84 3.25
N THR A 54 4.41 27.76 3.47
CA THR A 54 4.92 28.68 2.44
C THR A 54 6.00 28.03 1.57
N ILE A 55 6.12 28.45 0.31
CA ILE A 55 7.11 27.89 -0.64
C ILE A 55 8.38 28.74 -0.60
N GLY A 56 9.54 28.10 -0.47
CA GLY A 56 10.82 28.79 -0.51
C GLY A 56 11.13 29.39 -1.89
N ALA A 57 11.82 30.53 -1.90
CA ALA A 57 12.11 31.27 -3.14
C ALA A 57 13.13 30.59 -4.07
N GLN A 58 13.96 29.69 -3.55
CA GLN A 58 15.02 29.02 -4.31
C GLN A 58 14.72 27.53 -4.48
N PRO A 59 14.91 26.96 -5.68
CA PRO A 59 14.74 25.53 -5.87
C PRO A 59 15.86 24.75 -5.18
N LEU A 60 15.50 23.62 -4.59
CA LEU A 60 16.41 22.60 -4.06
C LEU A 60 17.14 21.86 -5.18
N ALA A 61 16.44 21.61 -6.29
CA ALA A 61 16.95 20.89 -7.44
C ALA A 61 16.20 21.31 -8.71
N VAL A 62 16.86 21.20 -9.86
CA VAL A 62 16.27 21.50 -11.18
C VAL A 62 16.75 20.45 -12.20
N THR A 63 15.86 20.02 -13.08
CA THR A 63 16.12 19.09 -14.18
C THR A 63 15.22 19.43 -15.38
N THR A 64 15.29 18.64 -16.45
CA THR A 64 14.44 18.80 -17.64
C THR A 64 13.81 17.45 -18.01
N SER A 65 12.56 17.46 -18.45
CA SER A 65 11.90 16.25 -18.96
C SER A 65 12.38 15.87 -20.36
N ASP A 66 12.49 14.56 -20.60
CA ASP A 66 12.85 13.99 -21.90
C ASP A 66 11.63 13.91 -22.85
N ALA A 67 11.81 13.29 -24.01
CA ALA A 67 10.76 13.16 -25.03
C ALA A 67 9.54 12.34 -24.59
N SER A 68 9.68 11.50 -23.57
CA SER A 68 8.58 10.75 -22.96
C SER A 68 7.91 11.51 -21.81
N GLY A 69 8.38 12.73 -21.51
CA GLY A 69 7.98 13.51 -20.35
C GLY A 69 8.62 13.03 -19.04
N ALA A 70 9.46 12.00 -19.08
CA ALA A 70 10.15 11.49 -17.90
C ALA A 70 11.30 12.41 -17.48
N PHE A 71 11.57 12.47 -16.18
CA PHE A 71 12.68 13.22 -15.63
C PHE A 71 13.28 12.51 -14.42
N SER A 72 14.49 12.95 -14.05
CA SER A 72 15.19 12.48 -12.86
C SER A 72 15.67 13.69 -12.07
N LEU A 73 15.20 13.81 -10.82
CA LEU A 73 15.65 14.83 -9.87
C LEU A 73 16.65 14.20 -8.90
N PRO A 74 17.74 14.90 -8.53
CA PRO A 74 18.54 14.52 -7.37
C PRO A 74 17.65 14.31 -6.14
N ALA A 75 17.95 13.28 -5.34
CA ALA A 75 17.21 13.02 -4.12
C ALA A 75 17.22 14.26 -3.22
N LEU A 76 16.02 14.63 -2.75
CA LEU A 76 15.86 15.80 -1.89
C LEU A 76 16.09 15.41 -0.43
N ASP A 77 17.00 16.10 0.22
CA ASP A 77 17.27 15.93 1.66
C ASP A 77 16.19 16.57 2.56
N ARG A 78 15.24 17.31 1.95
CA ARG A 78 14.23 18.10 2.65
C ARG A 78 12.84 17.91 2.04
N TRP A 79 11.89 17.58 2.90
CA TRP A 79 10.45 17.51 2.64
C TRP A 79 9.72 18.20 3.81
N PRO A 80 8.51 18.76 3.63
CA PRO A 80 7.70 18.79 2.42
C PRO A 80 8.33 19.59 1.27
N ALA A 81 8.00 19.21 0.03
CA ALA A 81 8.49 19.90 -1.16
C ALA A 81 7.40 20.02 -2.23
N LEU A 82 7.43 21.15 -2.94
CA LEU A 82 6.65 21.39 -4.14
C LEU A 82 7.51 21.09 -5.37
N ILE A 83 6.99 20.32 -6.32
CA ILE A 83 7.60 20.12 -7.63
C ILE A 83 6.81 20.94 -8.64
N ARG A 84 7.50 21.77 -9.44
CA ARG A 84 6.89 22.58 -10.48
C ARG A 84 7.52 22.26 -11.82
N ALA A 85 6.69 22.00 -12.83
CA ALA A 85 7.08 21.84 -14.22
C ALA A 85 6.62 23.07 -15.01
N THR A 86 7.53 23.76 -15.68
CA THR A 86 7.23 24.91 -16.54
C THR A 86 7.81 24.71 -17.94
N HIS A 87 7.18 25.33 -18.95
CA HIS A 87 7.53 25.13 -20.35
C HIS A 87 7.41 23.67 -20.82
N GLY A 88 7.81 23.43 -22.06
CA GLY A 88 7.75 22.12 -22.71
C GLY A 88 6.62 22.03 -23.73
N ALA A 89 6.72 21.03 -24.59
CA ALA A 89 5.75 20.76 -25.65
C ALA A 89 5.12 19.38 -25.45
N TYR A 90 3.85 19.24 -25.80
CA TYR A 90 3.10 18.00 -25.68
C TYR A 90 2.10 17.86 -26.83
N VAL A 91 1.48 16.69 -26.91
CA VAL A 91 0.39 16.40 -27.83
C VAL A 91 -0.88 16.25 -27.01
N GLU A 92 -1.91 17.02 -27.34
CA GLU A 92 -3.21 16.95 -26.71
C GLU A 92 -3.82 15.55 -26.86
N GLU A 93 -4.18 14.93 -25.73
CA GLU A 93 -4.78 13.59 -25.72
C GLU A 93 -6.08 13.54 -26.54
N ALA A 94 -6.95 14.55 -26.40
CA ALA A 94 -8.26 14.56 -27.04
C ALA A 94 -8.21 14.82 -28.57
N THR A 95 -7.27 15.65 -29.04
CA THR A 95 -7.26 16.12 -30.44
C THR A 95 -6.06 15.62 -31.24
N GLY A 96 -4.95 15.34 -30.58
CA GLY A 96 -3.65 15.10 -31.19
C GLY A 96 -2.95 16.37 -31.70
N ALA A 97 -3.45 17.55 -31.34
CA ALA A 97 -2.79 18.81 -31.68
C ALA A 97 -1.52 19.00 -30.86
N ALA A 98 -0.48 19.58 -31.47
CA ALA A 98 0.70 20.01 -30.73
C ALA A 98 0.33 21.22 -29.86
N ALA A 99 0.78 21.22 -28.61
CA ALA A 99 0.54 22.27 -27.63
C ALA A 99 1.80 22.51 -26.80
N THR A 100 1.83 23.63 -26.09
CA THR A 100 2.90 24.00 -25.17
C THR A 100 2.37 24.22 -23.77
N LEU A 101 3.19 23.91 -22.77
CA LEU A 101 2.85 24.21 -21.38
C LEU A 101 3.04 25.72 -21.14
N GLU A 102 1.93 26.45 -21.06
CA GLU A 102 1.90 27.90 -20.87
C GLU A 102 1.59 28.29 -19.41
N GLY A 103 1.79 29.57 -19.08
CA GLY A 103 1.49 30.13 -17.75
C GLY A 103 2.41 29.65 -16.63
N ASP A 104 1.85 29.48 -15.43
CA ASP A 104 2.56 29.06 -14.21
C ASP A 104 3.00 27.58 -14.21
N GLY A 105 2.64 26.84 -15.28
CA GLY A 105 2.97 25.44 -15.46
C GLY A 105 2.09 24.50 -14.64
N LEU A 106 2.64 23.33 -14.32
CA LEU A 106 1.98 22.30 -13.50
C LEU A 106 2.74 22.11 -12.20
N GLU A 107 2.03 21.73 -11.15
CA GLU A 107 2.59 21.57 -9.81
C GLU A 107 2.19 20.22 -9.20
N ALA A 108 3.03 19.70 -8.31
CA ALA A 108 2.74 18.58 -7.43
C ALA A 108 3.34 18.89 -6.05
N VAL A 109 2.77 18.35 -4.97
CA VAL A 109 3.24 18.57 -3.60
C VAL A 109 3.30 17.27 -2.82
N TYR A 110 4.39 17.06 -2.11
CA TYR A 110 4.58 15.86 -1.29
C TYR A 110 5.00 16.24 0.12
N ALA A 111 4.34 15.62 1.10
CA ALA A 111 4.68 15.74 2.51
C ALA A 111 5.98 14.97 2.87
N SER A 112 6.29 13.93 2.09
CA SER A 112 7.50 13.12 2.22
C SER A 112 7.98 12.62 0.86
N ALA A 113 9.13 11.94 0.83
CA ALA A 113 9.74 11.46 -0.41
C ALA A 113 8.84 10.45 -1.12
N PRO A 114 8.38 10.72 -2.36
CA PRO A 114 7.51 9.81 -3.08
C PRO A 114 8.31 8.69 -3.77
N SER A 115 7.60 7.60 -4.10
CA SER A 115 8.15 6.50 -4.91
C SER A 115 8.40 6.92 -6.36
N THR A 116 7.54 7.79 -6.89
CA THR A 116 7.73 8.48 -8.17
C THR A 116 6.98 9.80 -8.14
N ILE A 117 7.39 10.76 -8.97
CA ILE A 117 6.76 12.07 -9.06
C ILE A 117 5.91 12.14 -10.34
N VAL A 118 4.63 12.49 -10.24
CA VAL A 118 3.78 12.81 -11.38
C VAL A 118 3.31 14.25 -11.28
N VAL A 119 3.68 15.06 -12.26
CA VAL A 119 3.29 16.47 -12.37
C VAL A 119 2.25 16.60 -13.48
N SER A 120 0.99 16.86 -13.13
CA SER A 120 -0.18 16.82 -14.01
C SER A 120 -1.20 17.90 -13.62
N PRO A 121 -2.28 18.12 -14.40
CA PRO A 121 -3.41 18.95 -13.98
C PRO A 121 -4.04 18.47 -12.67
N TYR A 122 -4.08 17.15 -12.43
CA TYR A 122 -4.64 16.58 -11.20
C TYR A 122 -3.74 16.77 -9.98
N SER A 123 -2.42 16.63 -10.12
CA SER A 123 -1.51 17.00 -9.03
C SER A 123 -1.56 18.51 -8.76
N SER A 124 -1.78 19.32 -9.79
CA SER A 124 -1.95 20.77 -9.65
C SER A 124 -3.26 21.11 -8.92
N ALA A 125 -4.32 20.34 -9.14
CA ALA A 125 -5.57 20.43 -8.40
C ALA A 125 -5.38 20.08 -6.90
N VAL A 126 -4.50 19.12 -6.57
CA VAL A 126 -4.12 18.84 -5.17
C VAL A 126 -3.47 20.08 -4.54
N VAL A 127 -2.48 20.67 -5.23
CA VAL A 127 -1.78 21.88 -4.76
C VAL A 127 -2.76 23.04 -4.56
N ALA A 128 -3.65 23.27 -5.53
CA ALA A 128 -4.66 24.33 -5.47
C ALA A 128 -5.65 24.12 -4.29
N THR A 129 -6.11 22.89 -4.10
CA THR A 129 -7.01 22.53 -2.98
C THR A 129 -6.34 22.73 -1.62
N ALA A 130 -5.09 22.29 -1.48
CA ALA A 130 -4.33 22.48 -0.24
C ALA A 130 -4.07 23.96 0.07
N ARG A 131 -3.71 24.76 -0.95
CA ARG A 131 -3.55 26.22 -0.81
C ARG A 131 -4.85 26.90 -0.37
N ALA A 132 -5.98 26.53 -0.97
CA ALA A 132 -7.29 27.05 -0.60
C ALA A 132 -7.68 26.74 0.86
N ALA A 133 -7.18 25.63 1.42
CA ALA A 133 -7.38 25.23 2.81
C ALA A 133 -6.43 25.94 3.82
N GLY A 134 -5.69 26.97 3.38
CA GLY A 134 -4.82 27.77 4.26
C GLY A 134 -3.33 27.44 4.15
N GLY A 135 -2.86 26.92 3.01
CA GLY A 135 -1.44 26.71 2.71
C GLY A 135 -1.01 25.25 2.62
N LEU A 136 0.23 25.01 2.19
CA LEU A 136 0.76 23.65 1.94
C LEU A 136 1.25 22.95 3.22
N THR A 137 0.39 22.88 4.24
CA THR A 137 0.67 22.13 5.46
C THR A 137 0.48 20.62 5.21
N GLN A 138 1.10 19.76 6.01
CA GLN A 138 0.95 18.30 5.88
C GLN A 138 -0.51 17.85 5.95
N ALA A 139 -1.31 18.44 6.85
CA ALA A 139 -2.74 18.15 6.97
C ALA A 139 -3.52 18.56 5.73
N ASN A 140 -3.26 19.77 5.20
CA ASN A 140 -3.94 20.27 4.00
C ASN A 140 -3.56 19.46 2.75
N ILE A 141 -2.28 19.08 2.61
CA ILE A 141 -1.82 18.22 1.52
C ILE A 141 -2.53 16.86 1.57
N ALA A 142 -2.59 16.23 2.75
CA ALA A 142 -3.24 14.93 2.90
C ALA A 142 -4.75 15.00 2.57
N ALA A 143 -5.45 16.03 3.05
CA ALA A 143 -6.87 16.23 2.76
C ALA A 143 -7.13 16.53 1.27
N ALA A 144 -6.26 17.32 0.64
CA ALA A 144 -6.34 17.61 -0.78
C ALA A 144 -6.08 16.39 -1.65
N ILE A 145 -5.09 15.55 -1.30
CA ILE A 145 -4.86 14.27 -1.97
C ILE A 145 -6.12 13.42 -1.86
N ALA A 146 -6.69 13.23 -0.66
CA ALA A 146 -7.90 12.44 -0.49
C ALA A 146 -9.06 12.93 -1.37
N THR A 147 -9.27 14.25 -1.41
CA THR A 147 -10.33 14.88 -2.21
C THR A 147 -10.16 14.63 -3.71
N ILE A 148 -8.96 14.87 -4.25
CA ILE A 148 -8.71 14.68 -5.68
C ILE A 148 -8.63 13.19 -6.04
N SER A 149 -8.05 12.35 -5.19
CA SER A 149 -8.02 10.89 -5.36
C SER A 149 -9.44 10.35 -5.50
N ALA A 150 -10.37 10.76 -4.63
CA ALA A 150 -11.77 10.35 -4.73
C ALA A 150 -12.40 10.74 -6.07
N PHE A 151 -12.08 11.93 -6.59
CA PHE A 151 -12.56 12.40 -7.88
C PHE A 151 -12.06 11.52 -9.05
N VAL A 152 -10.76 11.19 -9.07
CA VAL A 152 -10.14 10.50 -10.22
C VAL A 152 -10.35 8.98 -10.25
N GLY A 153 -10.81 8.37 -9.16
CA GLY A 153 -11.00 6.91 -9.10
C GLY A 153 -10.18 6.21 -8.02
N ASP A 154 -9.91 6.91 -6.92
CA ASP A 154 -9.32 6.37 -5.69
C ASP A 154 -7.85 5.95 -5.77
N PHE A 155 -7.10 6.53 -6.72
CA PHE A 155 -5.65 6.41 -6.82
C PHE A 155 -4.95 7.75 -6.52
N ASP A 156 -3.66 7.72 -6.17
CA ASP A 156 -2.88 8.94 -5.90
C ASP A 156 -2.56 9.68 -7.23
N PRO A 157 -3.13 10.87 -7.47
CA PRO A 157 -2.94 11.63 -8.72
C PRO A 157 -1.52 12.19 -8.88
N GLN A 158 -0.70 12.11 -7.84
CA GLN A 158 0.67 12.61 -7.82
C GLN A 158 1.71 11.50 -7.95
N GLN A 159 1.33 10.22 -7.80
CA GLN A 159 2.27 9.09 -7.91
C GLN A 159 1.85 8.05 -8.95
N THR A 160 0.61 8.09 -9.44
CA THR A 160 0.12 7.14 -10.43
C THR A 160 0.52 7.56 -11.84
N ARG A 161 1.37 6.77 -12.50
CA ARG A 161 1.75 7.01 -13.90
C ARG A 161 0.62 6.59 -14.84
N PRO A 162 0.28 7.38 -15.87
CA PRO A 162 -0.66 6.96 -16.90
C PRO A 162 -0.11 5.75 -17.67
N ALA A 163 -0.96 4.73 -17.83
CA ALA A 163 -0.67 3.54 -18.61
C ALA A 163 -1.49 3.57 -19.90
N THR A 164 -0.82 3.53 -21.04
CA THR A 164 -1.44 3.65 -22.37
C THR A 164 -1.57 2.30 -23.06
N MET A 165 -2.58 2.22 -23.92
CA MET A 165 -2.90 1.11 -24.79
C MET A 165 -3.06 1.60 -26.24
N ALA A 166 -3.08 0.66 -27.18
CA ALA A 166 -3.47 0.97 -28.55
C ALA A 166 -4.85 1.67 -28.55
N ALA A 167 -4.96 2.74 -29.34
CA ALA A 167 -6.16 3.56 -29.35
C ALA A 167 -7.41 2.72 -29.66
N GLY A 168 -8.44 2.85 -28.83
CA GLY A 168 -9.69 2.10 -28.95
C GLY A 168 -9.63 0.63 -28.48
N ALA A 169 -8.48 0.13 -28.02
CA ALA A 169 -8.40 -1.17 -27.37
C ALA A 169 -9.04 -1.10 -25.98
N ALA A 170 -9.69 -2.18 -25.55
CA ALA A 170 -10.22 -2.30 -24.19
C ALA A 170 -9.19 -2.99 -23.29
N ALA A 171 -8.96 -2.43 -22.11
CA ALA A 171 -8.10 -3.05 -21.12
C ALA A 171 -8.73 -4.33 -20.55
N PRO A 172 -7.94 -5.41 -20.35
CA PRO A 172 -8.45 -6.65 -19.74
C PRO A 172 -8.82 -6.46 -18.26
N ALA A 173 -8.19 -5.51 -17.58
CA ALA A 173 -8.51 -5.06 -16.23
C ALA A 173 -8.23 -3.55 -16.13
N ILE A 174 -9.08 -2.80 -15.43
CA ILE A 174 -8.87 -1.36 -15.24
C ILE A 174 -7.98 -1.14 -14.01
N GLU A 175 -6.70 -0.86 -14.25
CA GLU A 175 -5.71 -0.52 -13.23
C GLU A 175 -5.62 1.00 -12.99
N PRO A 176 -5.05 1.47 -11.86
CA PRO A 176 -4.89 2.90 -11.58
C PRO A 176 -4.24 3.71 -12.71
N GLY A 177 -3.24 3.15 -13.41
CA GLY A 177 -2.60 3.82 -14.54
C GLY A 177 -3.55 4.06 -15.72
N HIS A 178 -4.49 3.14 -15.98
CA HIS A 178 -5.51 3.30 -17.01
C HIS A 178 -6.53 4.38 -16.62
N GLN A 179 -6.90 4.43 -15.34
CA GLN A 179 -7.77 5.48 -14.82
C GLN A 179 -7.08 6.86 -14.88
N MET A 180 -5.77 6.93 -14.59
CA MET A 180 -5.00 8.16 -14.77
C MET A 180 -4.91 8.60 -16.22
N ALA A 181 -4.68 7.68 -17.16
CA ALA A 181 -4.70 7.99 -18.59
C ALA A 181 -6.07 8.51 -19.05
N LEU A 182 -7.17 7.91 -18.55
CA LEU A 182 -8.51 8.41 -18.81
C LEU A 182 -8.73 9.79 -18.21
N ALA A 183 -8.28 10.03 -16.97
CA ALA A 183 -8.39 11.32 -16.30
C ALA A 183 -7.69 12.42 -17.12
N LEU A 184 -6.45 12.20 -17.55
CA LEU A 184 -5.72 13.15 -18.40
C LEU A 184 -6.44 13.43 -19.72
N GLY A 185 -7.00 12.41 -20.35
CA GLY A 185 -7.82 12.59 -21.55
C GLY A 185 -9.15 13.28 -21.28
N ALA A 186 -9.78 13.06 -20.13
CA ALA A 186 -11.00 13.75 -19.69
C ALA A 186 -10.75 15.25 -19.50
N GLU A 187 -9.64 15.61 -18.87
CA GLU A 187 -9.16 16.98 -18.74
C GLU A 187 -8.94 17.60 -20.13
N SER A 188 -8.14 16.97 -20.99
CA SER A 188 -7.82 17.46 -22.34
C SER A 188 -9.09 17.65 -23.18
N GLN A 189 -10.03 16.69 -23.12
CA GLN A 189 -11.30 16.75 -23.83
C GLN A 189 -12.18 17.88 -23.30
N SER A 190 -12.33 17.99 -21.98
CA SER A 190 -13.11 19.06 -21.34
C SER A 190 -12.55 20.44 -21.68
N ARG A 191 -11.23 20.60 -21.59
CA ARG A 191 -10.54 21.85 -21.88
C ARG A 191 -10.68 22.24 -23.35
N THR A 192 -10.51 21.28 -24.26
CA THR A 192 -10.73 21.47 -25.70
C THR A 192 -12.17 21.88 -25.99
N ASP A 193 -13.15 21.16 -25.43
CA ASP A 193 -14.58 21.42 -25.65
C ASP A 193 -15.00 22.80 -25.16
N ALA A 194 -14.37 23.30 -24.09
CA ALA A 194 -14.63 24.61 -23.50
C ALA A 194 -13.76 25.74 -24.08
N ALA A 195 -12.79 25.43 -24.95
CA ALA A 195 -11.72 26.36 -25.36
C ALA A 195 -11.06 27.06 -24.14
N ALA A 196 -10.85 26.29 -23.07
CA ALA A 196 -10.30 26.79 -21.81
C ALA A 196 -8.77 26.66 -21.76
N ASP A 197 -8.13 27.41 -20.87
CA ASP A 197 -6.72 27.21 -20.53
C ASP A 197 -6.53 26.15 -19.43
N ILE A 198 -5.27 25.79 -19.17
CA ILE A 198 -4.90 24.77 -18.16
C ILE A 198 -5.37 25.20 -16.77
N ALA A 199 -5.21 26.48 -16.41
CA ALA A 199 -5.60 27.00 -15.10
C ALA A 199 -7.11 26.89 -14.86
N THR A 200 -7.92 27.23 -15.86
CA THR A 200 -9.38 27.08 -15.83
C THR A 200 -9.80 25.63 -15.70
N SER A 201 -9.10 24.72 -16.39
CA SER A 201 -9.34 23.28 -16.29
C SER A 201 -9.01 22.72 -14.90
N ILE A 202 -7.88 23.14 -14.30
CA ILE A 202 -7.52 22.81 -12.91
C ILE A 202 -8.59 23.30 -11.93
N ALA A 203 -9.07 24.54 -12.09
CA ALA A 203 -10.13 25.09 -11.26
C ALA A 203 -11.44 24.28 -11.38
N ALA A 204 -11.77 23.79 -12.59
CA ALA A 204 -12.91 22.91 -12.80
C ALA A 204 -12.75 21.56 -12.09
N ILE A 205 -11.55 20.95 -12.11
CA ILE A 205 -11.26 19.72 -11.34
C ILE A 205 -11.48 19.96 -9.85
N VAL A 206 -10.91 21.04 -9.30
CA VAL A 206 -11.05 21.39 -7.87
C VAL A 206 -12.52 21.58 -7.49
N ALA A 207 -13.27 22.33 -8.29
CA ALA A 207 -14.68 22.62 -8.03
C ALA A 207 -15.53 21.35 -8.02
N GLN A 208 -15.31 20.44 -8.97
CA GLN A 208 -16.03 19.17 -9.05
C GLN A 208 -15.66 18.21 -7.92
N ALA A 209 -14.37 18.07 -7.63
CA ALA A 209 -13.91 17.24 -6.52
C ALA A 209 -14.49 17.73 -5.19
N ALA A 210 -14.53 19.05 -4.96
CA ALA A 210 -15.13 19.65 -3.78
C ALA A 210 -16.66 19.43 -3.69
N ALA A 211 -17.34 19.25 -4.83
CA ALA A 211 -18.76 18.90 -4.89
C ALA A 211 -19.03 17.41 -4.65
N GLY A 212 -17.98 16.59 -4.46
CA GLY A 212 -18.09 15.14 -4.33
C GLY A 212 -18.34 14.42 -5.67
N ASP A 213 -18.09 15.10 -6.79
CA ASP A 213 -18.17 14.49 -8.11
C ASP A 213 -17.02 13.50 -8.31
N THR A 214 -17.12 12.73 -9.39
CA THR A 214 -16.09 11.80 -9.85
C THR A 214 -16.04 11.81 -11.38
N LEU A 215 -15.06 11.11 -11.97
CA LEU A 215 -14.99 10.97 -13.43
C LEU A 215 -16.23 10.31 -14.07
N ASP A 216 -17.06 9.56 -13.33
CA ASP A 216 -18.29 8.94 -13.87
C ASP A 216 -19.61 9.45 -13.29
N THR A 217 -19.57 10.30 -12.26
CA THR A 217 -20.76 10.72 -11.52
C THR A 217 -20.63 12.21 -11.17
N CYS A 218 -21.66 13.00 -11.47
CA CYS A 218 -21.72 14.42 -11.12
C CYS A 218 -23.01 14.72 -10.33
N HIS A 219 -22.89 15.38 -9.18
CA HIS A 219 -23.97 15.60 -8.20
C HIS A 219 -24.71 16.94 -8.36
N ALA A 220 -24.35 17.76 -9.36
CA ALA A 220 -25.06 19.01 -9.66
C ALA A 220 -26.41 18.77 -10.36
N GLY A 221 -27.43 18.31 -9.62
CA GLY A 221 -28.84 18.33 -10.06
C GLY A 221 -29.16 17.62 -11.38
N ALA A 222 -28.32 16.72 -11.87
CA ALA A 222 -28.48 16.00 -13.13
C ALA A 222 -28.69 14.50 -12.86
N GLY A 223 -29.60 13.89 -13.63
CA GLY A 223 -29.97 12.49 -13.48
C GLY A 223 -28.81 11.51 -13.60
N ASP A 224 -29.07 10.30 -13.09
CA ASP A 224 -28.17 9.16 -13.06
C ASP A 224 -27.61 8.83 -14.47
N PRO A 225 -26.29 8.98 -14.72
CA PRO A 225 -25.66 8.56 -15.97
C PRO A 225 -25.77 7.06 -16.26
N ARG A 226 -26.23 6.26 -15.29
CA ARG A 226 -26.40 4.80 -15.39
C ARG A 226 -27.72 4.40 -16.06
N ALA A 227 -28.61 5.33 -16.39
CA ALA A 227 -30.01 5.01 -16.71
C ALA A 227 -30.27 4.41 -18.12
N ASP A 228 -29.46 4.67 -19.15
CA ASP A 228 -29.76 4.08 -20.49
C ASP A 228 -28.57 3.84 -21.44
N GLY A 229 -27.33 4.07 -21.00
CA GLY A 229 -26.16 3.86 -21.87
C GLY A 229 -26.04 4.88 -23.01
N THR A 230 -26.78 5.99 -23.00
CA THR A 230 -26.59 7.12 -23.91
C THR A 230 -26.34 8.44 -23.20
N LEU A 231 -25.31 9.16 -23.64
CA LEU A 231 -24.87 10.43 -23.06
C LEU A 231 -25.76 11.59 -23.51
N ALA A 232 -26.80 11.88 -22.73
CA ALA A 232 -27.49 13.17 -22.79
C ALA A 232 -27.56 13.79 -21.40
N ALA A 233 -26.41 14.20 -20.85
CA ALA A 233 -26.39 15.09 -19.69
C ALA A 233 -26.94 16.48 -20.12
N PRO A 234 -27.89 17.09 -19.38
CA PRO A 234 -28.31 18.45 -19.64
C PRO A 234 -27.12 19.42 -19.54
N VAL A 235 -27.16 20.49 -20.34
CA VAL A 235 -26.22 21.62 -20.30
C VAL A 235 -26.36 22.42 -18.99
N SER A 236 -25.83 21.89 -17.88
CA SER A 236 -25.53 22.70 -16.70
C SER A 236 -24.01 22.90 -16.59
N SER A 237 -23.59 24.07 -16.13
CA SER A 237 -22.18 24.53 -16.14
C SER A 237 -21.25 23.81 -15.16
N GLY A 238 -21.74 22.86 -14.33
CA GLY A 238 -20.95 22.25 -13.24
C GLY A 238 -20.14 21.00 -13.60
N CYS A 239 -20.50 20.24 -14.64
CA CYS A 239 -19.97 18.88 -14.88
C CYS A 239 -18.93 18.77 -16.03
N ALA A 240 -18.11 19.80 -16.27
CA ALA A 240 -17.13 19.84 -17.37
C ALA A 240 -16.20 18.60 -17.45
N ILE A 241 -15.44 18.24 -16.41
CA ILE A 241 -14.46 17.13 -16.49
C ILE A 241 -15.15 15.78 -16.59
N THR A 242 -16.20 15.49 -15.79
CA THR A 242 -17.00 14.26 -15.93
C THR A 242 -17.58 14.08 -17.34
N ARG A 243 -18.06 15.16 -17.99
CA ARG A 243 -18.48 15.10 -19.40
C ARG A 243 -17.31 14.86 -20.35
N GLY A 244 -16.18 15.50 -20.08
CA GLY A 244 -14.92 15.27 -20.79
C GLY A 244 -14.52 13.79 -20.74
N ALA A 245 -14.63 13.14 -19.57
CA ALA A 245 -14.33 11.72 -19.41
C ALA A 245 -15.25 10.84 -20.27
N ALA A 246 -16.54 11.16 -20.30
CA ALA A 246 -17.51 10.42 -21.08
C ALA A 246 -17.25 10.53 -22.59
N ARG A 247 -16.91 11.74 -23.06
CA ARG A 247 -16.56 12.00 -24.46
C ARG A 247 -15.22 11.37 -24.83
N TYR A 248 -14.23 11.47 -23.95
CA TYR A 248 -12.91 10.89 -24.16
C TYR A 248 -12.97 9.35 -24.17
N ALA A 249 -13.79 8.72 -23.34
CA ALA A 249 -13.98 7.27 -23.36
C ALA A 249 -14.42 6.76 -24.75
N ALA A 250 -15.21 7.55 -25.48
CA ALA A 250 -15.65 7.27 -26.85
C ALA A 250 -14.75 7.87 -27.94
N ASN A 251 -13.70 8.62 -27.58
CA ASN A 251 -12.82 9.29 -28.52
C ASN A 251 -11.92 8.25 -29.23
N ALA A 252 -11.77 8.39 -30.55
CA ALA A 252 -10.93 7.51 -31.35
C ALA A 252 -9.43 7.54 -30.98
N ARG A 253 -8.99 8.58 -30.26
CA ARG A 253 -7.63 8.73 -29.73
C ARG A 253 -7.47 8.18 -28.32
N ASN A 254 -8.54 7.66 -27.71
CA ASN A 254 -8.49 7.13 -26.35
C ASN A 254 -7.47 6.00 -26.21
N THR A 255 -6.37 6.30 -25.53
CA THR A 255 -5.29 5.35 -25.20
C THR A 255 -5.42 4.78 -23.78
N SER A 256 -6.45 5.13 -23.01
CA SER A 256 -6.56 4.69 -21.61
C SER A 256 -6.94 3.22 -21.44
N GLY A 257 -7.47 2.58 -22.47
CA GLY A 257 -8.08 1.25 -22.34
C GLY A 257 -9.49 1.27 -21.71
N VAL A 258 -9.96 2.41 -21.20
CA VAL A 258 -11.30 2.57 -20.61
C VAL A 258 -12.26 3.09 -21.67
N THR A 259 -13.10 2.20 -22.20
CA THR A 259 -14.06 2.51 -23.27
C THR A 259 -15.48 2.80 -22.76
N SER A 260 -15.72 2.64 -21.46
CA SER A 260 -17.01 2.92 -20.82
C SER A 260 -16.80 3.42 -19.40
N LEU A 261 -17.50 4.49 -19.00
CA LEU A 261 -17.44 4.98 -17.61
C LEU A 261 -18.06 3.99 -16.62
N ALA A 262 -18.95 3.10 -17.06
CA ALA A 262 -19.49 2.06 -16.20
C ALA A 262 -18.41 1.11 -15.65
N SER A 263 -17.30 0.90 -16.39
CA SER A 263 -16.18 0.10 -15.89
C SER A 263 -15.38 0.81 -14.80
N LEU A 264 -15.45 2.15 -14.71
CA LEU A 264 -14.91 2.89 -13.56
C LEU A 264 -15.76 2.67 -12.33
N SER A 265 -17.09 2.69 -12.47
CA SER A 265 -18.00 2.41 -11.36
C SER A 265 -17.76 1.01 -10.81
N ALA A 266 -17.56 -0.01 -11.67
CA ALA A 266 -17.20 -1.37 -11.25
C ALA A 266 -15.84 -1.42 -10.51
N ALA A 267 -14.87 -0.60 -10.94
CA ALA A 267 -13.59 -0.47 -10.25
C ALA A 267 -13.70 0.30 -8.91
N ARG A 268 -14.58 1.30 -8.81
CA ARG A 268 -14.84 2.08 -7.58
C ARG A 268 -15.78 1.40 -6.59
N THR A 269 -16.69 0.56 -7.04
CA THR A 269 -17.48 -0.33 -6.17
C THR A 269 -16.60 -1.37 -5.47
N SER A 270 -15.30 -1.42 -5.77
CA SER A 270 -14.32 -2.09 -4.93
C SER A 270 -14.07 -1.39 -3.59
N ARG A 271 -14.50 -0.13 -3.38
CA ARG A 271 -14.45 0.51 -2.05
C ARG A 271 -15.62 0.05 -1.19
N ALA A 272 -15.30 -0.64 -0.10
CA ALA A 272 -16.24 -1.09 0.91
C ALA A 272 -16.88 0.11 1.61
N SER A 273 -16.03 0.95 2.20
CA SER A 273 -16.36 2.03 3.12
C SER A 273 -15.75 3.34 2.64
N PRO A 274 -16.43 4.49 2.82
CA PRO A 274 -15.85 5.81 2.57
C PRO A 274 -14.71 6.11 3.56
N ASP A 275 -13.96 7.18 3.26
CA ASP A 275 -13.03 7.79 4.20
C ASP A 275 -13.80 8.30 5.43
N GLN A 276 -13.25 8.07 6.62
CA GLN A 276 -13.87 8.40 7.89
C GLN A 276 -12.80 8.90 8.87
N THR A 277 -13.23 9.50 9.98
CA THR A 277 -12.32 9.89 11.07
C THR A 277 -12.54 8.95 12.24
N ALA A 278 -11.46 8.41 12.80
CA ALA A 278 -11.54 7.64 14.03
C ALA A 278 -12.00 8.52 15.21
N ALA A 279 -12.47 7.92 16.29
CA ALA A 279 -12.74 8.59 17.55
C ALA A 279 -11.56 8.38 18.51
N ALA A 280 -11.03 9.46 19.09
CA ALA A 280 -10.07 9.38 20.18
C ALA A 280 -10.15 10.61 21.08
N THR A 281 -10.20 10.39 22.39
CA THR A 281 -9.81 11.40 23.39
C THR A 281 -8.29 11.52 23.43
N PRO A 282 -7.71 12.65 23.92
CA PRO A 282 -6.25 12.82 23.99
C PRO A 282 -5.53 11.65 24.68
N ASP A 283 -6.07 11.18 25.81
CA ASP A 283 -5.48 10.06 26.57
C ASP A 283 -5.61 8.71 25.86
N ALA A 284 -6.57 8.56 24.94
CA ALA A 284 -6.77 7.32 24.20
C ALA A 284 -5.79 7.16 23.03
N CYS A 285 -5.18 8.24 22.55
CA CYS A 285 -4.34 8.21 21.34
C CYS A 285 -3.14 7.25 21.40
N ALA A 286 -2.72 6.83 22.59
CA ALA A 286 -1.63 5.86 22.79
C ALA A 286 -2.08 4.57 23.51
N ASP A 287 -3.40 4.32 23.59
CA ASP A 287 -3.98 3.18 24.30
C ASP A 287 -4.92 2.39 23.38
N ARG A 288 -4.44 1.27 22.83
CA ARG A 288 -5.22 0.35 21.99
C ARG A 288 -6.54 -0.12 22.61
N ALA A 289 -6.65 -0.26 23.93
CA ALA A 289 -7.88 -0.73 24.57
C ALA A 289 -8.91 0.40 24.61
N ALA A 290 -8.47 1.62 24.93
CA ALA A 290 -9.31 2.81 24.84
C ALA A 290 -9.73 3.11 23.39
N LEU A 291 -8.81 3.01 22.43
CA LEU A 291 -9.11 3.19 21.00
C LEU A 291 -10.14 2.17 20.52
N LEU A 292 -9.98 0.89 20.86
CA LEU A 292 -10.96 -0.13 20.52
C LEU A 292 -12.34 0.21 21.10
N ALA A 293 -12.41 0.60 22.38
CA ALA A 293 -13.68 0.95 23.01
C ALA A 293 -14.35 2.16 22.34
N GLN A 294 -13.60 3.19 21.99
CA GLN A 294 -14.13 4.41 21.35
C GLN A 294 -14.47 4.22 19.87
N ASN A 295 -13.85 3.25 19.19
CA ASN A 295 -14.07 2.97 17.77
C ASN A 295 -14.92 1.72 17.50
N LEU A 296 -15.51 1.10 18.52
CA LEU A 296 -16.24 -0.16 18.36
C LEU A 296 -17.36 -0.07 17.31
N ALA A 297 -18.19 0.97 17.36
CA ALA A 297 -19.27 1.17 16.40
C ALA A 297 -18.76 1.42 14.97
N LEU A 298 -17.63 2.12 14.83
CA LEU A 298 -16.97 2.32 13.54
C LEU A 298 -16.45 0.99 12.98
N PHE A 299 -15.81 0.17 13.82
CA PHE A 299 -15.31 -1.14 13.42
C PHE A 299 -16.45 -2.12 13.09
N ASP A 300 -17.54 -2.12 13.84
CA ASP A 300 -18.75 -2.89 13.52
C ASP A 300 -19.34 -2.47 12.17
N GLY A 301 -19.48 -1.16 11.92
CA GLY A 301 -19.94 -0.65 10.63
C GLY A 301 -19.06 -1.11 9.47
N ARG A 302 -17.73 -1.03 9.63
CA ARG A 302 -16.76 -1.51 8.63
C ARG A 302 -16.78 -3.03 8.45
N ARG A 303 -16.96 -3.82 9.51
CA ARG A 303 -17.08 -5.28 9.44
C ARG A 303 -18.32 -5.68 8.64
N ASP A 304 -19.42 -4.96 8.85
CA ASP A 304 -20.72 -5.30 8.27
C ASP A 304 -20.88 -4.81 6.82
N ASP A 305 -20.04 -3.86 6.39
CA ASP A 305 -19.94 -3.44 4.99
C ASP A 305 -19.36 -4.55 4.08
N VAL A 306 -19.32 -4.25 2.78
CA VAL A 306 -18.81 -5.15 1.74
C VAL A 306 -17.32 -5.37 1.92
N GLN A 307 -16.91 -6.56 2.37
CA GLN A 307 -15.48 -6.87 2.53
C GLN A 307 -14.80 -7.27 1.22
N ALA A 308 -15.56 -7.69 0.21
CA ALA A 308 -15.03 -8.24 -1.03
C ALA A 308 -15.00 -7.21 -2.17
N ASN A 309 -13.98 -7.29 -3.02
CA ASN A 309 -13.94 -6.53 -4.25
C ASN A 309 -15.11 -6.92 -5.17
N LEU A 310 -15.95 -5.96 -5.53
CA LEU A 310 -17.15 -6.14 -6.35
C LEU A 310 -16.82 -6.26 -7.84
N VAL A 311 -16.11 -7.33 -8.20
CA VAL A 311 -15.84 -7.75 -9.58
C VAL A 311 -17.01 -8.57 -10.16
N VAL A 312 -16.97 -8.90 -11.45
CA VAL A 312 -18.02 -9.67 -12.14
C VAL A 312 -18.41 -10.94 -11.36
N GLY A 313 -19.68 -11.00 -10.92
CA GLY A 313 -20.25 -12.12 -10.15
C GLY A 313 -20.22 -11.95 -8.63
N VAL A 314 -19.48 -10.96 -8.11
CA VAL A 314 -19.44 -10.59 -6.69
C VAL A 314 -20.24 -9.30 -6.50
N THR A 315 -21.22 -9.32 -5.60
CA THR A 315 -22.16 -8.23 -5.34
C THR A 315 -22.22 -7.94 -3.83
N ARG A 316 -22.76 -6.78 -3.46
CA ARG A 316 -23.03 -6.41 -2.06
C ARG A 316 -23.88 -7.47 -1.33
N ASP A 317 -24.77 -8.15 -2.04
CA ASP A 317 -25.70 -9.11 -1.44
C ASP A 317 -25.13 -10.53 -1.32
N ASN A 318 -24.19 -10.91 -2.20
CA ASN A 318 -23.70 -12.29 -2.27
C ASN A 318 -22.24 -12.48 -1.83
N TRP A 319 -21.47 -11.41 -1.57
CA TRP A 319 -20.03 -11.54 -1.36
C TRP A 319 -19.63 -12.49 -0.22
N ARG A 320 -20.47 -12.60 0.82
CA ARG A 320 -20.22 -13.49 1.97
C ARG A 320 -20.23 -14.98 1.60
N THR A 321 -20.94 -15.36 0.54
CA THR A 321 -21.18 -16.76 0.17
C THR A 321 -20.88 -17.06 -1.30
N VAL A 322 -20.33 -16.09 -2.02
CA VAL A 322 -20.05 -16.21 -3.45
C VAL A 322 -19.09 -17.38 -3.70
N THR A 323 -19.41 -18.20 -4.70
CA THR A 323 -18.52 -19.26 -5.17
C THR A 323 -17.51 -18.67 -6.13
N THR A 324 -16.24 -18.67 -5.75
CA THR A 324 -15.12 -18.15 -6.54
C THR A 324 -14.34 -19.26 -7.22
N ARG A 325 -13.64 -18.96 -8.33
CA ARG A 325 -12.70 -19.91 -8.95
C ARG A 325 -11.52 -20.24 -8.03
N SER A 326 -11.04 -19.24 -7.28
CA SER A 326 -10.07 -19.44 -6.22
C SER A 326 -10.75 -20.11 -5.03
N THR A 327 -10.12 -21.08 -4.39
CA THR A 327 -10.58 -21.65 -3.12
C THR A 327 -10.32 -20.73 -1.93
N TRP A 328 -9.62 -19.61 -2.14
CA TRP A 328 -9.30 -18.59 -1.13
C TRP A 328 -10.35 -17.48 -1.02
N GLY A 329 -11.43 -17.58 -1.80
CA GLY A 329 -12.51 -16.60 -1.80
C GLY A 329 -12.22 -15.36 -2.64
N PRO A 330 -13.09 -14.33 -2.53
CA PRO A 330 -12.91 -13.08 -3.25
C PRO A 330 -11.82 -12.23 -2.61
N THR A 331 -11.11 -11.44 -3.41
CA THR A 331 -10.10 -10.50 -2.91
C THR A 331 -10.76 -9.38 -2.09
N ALA A 332 -9.99 -8.78 -1.17
CA ALA A 332 -10.48 -7.72 -0.32
C ALA A 332 -10.89 -6.46 -1.11
N ALA A 333 -12.06 -5.91 -0.75
CA ALA A 333 -12.45 -4.55 -1.06
C ALA A 333 -11.43 -3.57 -0.47
N PHE A 334 -11.32 -2.40 -1.07
CA PHE A 334 -10.54 -1.30 -0.52
C PHE A 334 -11.37 -0.59 0.56
N TYR A 335 -10.79 -0.35 1.73
CA TYR A 335 -11.46 0.44 2.77
C TYR A 335 -10.93 1.86 2.74
N GLY A 336 -11.82 2.84 2.82
CA GLY A 336 -11.44 4.25 2.94
C GLY A 336 -10.54 4.49 4.14
N THR A 337 -9.77 5.56 4.08
CA THR A 337 -8.81 5.95 5.11
C THR A 337 -9.50 6.26 6.44
N LEU A 338 -8.85 5.93 7.56
CA LEU A 338 -9.22 6.44 8.88
C LEU A 338 -8.28 7.58 9.25
N ALA A 339 -8.78 8.81 9.15
CA ALA A 339 -8.02 9.99 9.51
C ALA A 339 -7.73 10.03 11.02
N THR A 340 -6.52 10.50 11.36
CA THR A 340 -6.11 10.76 12.73
C THR A 340 -6.99 11.86 13.35
N PRO A 341 -7.58 11.63 14.53
CA PRO A 341 -8.37 12.64 15.23
C PRO A 341 -7.51 13.85 15.61
N ALA A 342 -8.05 15.07 15.52
CA ALA A 342 -7.33 16.30 15.87
C ALA A 342 -6.84 16.31 17.34
N ALA A 343 -7.44 15.52 18.22
CA ALA A 343 -7.02 15.35 19.61
C ALA A 343 -5.68 14.60 19.76
N CYS A 344 -5.25 13.86 18.74
CA CYS A 344 -4.02 13.10 18.74
C CYS A 344 -2.87 13.90 18.13
N ALA A 345 -2.02 14.47 18.98
CA ALA A 345 -0.87 15.25 18.53
C ALA A 345 0.20 14.39 17.83
N ASP A 346 0.37 13.13 18.25
CA ASP A 346 1.26 12.16 17.61
C ASP A 346 0.45 11.19 16.75
N ALA A 347 0.35 11.51 15.46
CA ALA A 347 -0.38 10.71 14.48
C ALA A 347 0.21 9.31 14.28
N ASP A 348 1.53 9.17 14.44
CA ASP A 348 2.24 7.91 14.26
C ASP A 348 1.95 6.95 15.42
N THR A 349 2.00 7.44 16.65
CA THR A 349 1.61 6.65 17.83
C THR A 349 0.13 6.26 17.77
N PHE A 350 -0.75 7.19 17.39
CA PHE A 350 -2.16 6.89 17.16
C PHE A 350 -2.37 5.79 16.12
N ALA A 351 -1.76 5.92 14.95
CA ALA A 351 -1.91 4.95 13.87
C ALA A 351 -1.41 3.55 14.27
N ARG A 352 -0.28 3.47 14.99
CA ARG A 352 0.25 2.19 15.52
C ARG A 352 -0.71 1.53 16.50
N GLU A 353 -1.24 2.27 17.47
CA GLU A 353 -2.17 1.72 18.46
C GLU A 353 -3.54 1.42 17.85
N LEU A 354 -3.97 2.16 16.82
CA LEU A 354 -5.18 1.87 16.06
C LEU A 354 -5.09 0.53 15.29
N VAL A 355 -3.93 0.22 14.70
CA VAL A 355 -3.66 -1.10 14.08
C VAL A 355 -3.87 -2.21 15.11
N ILE A 356 -3.25 -2.10 16.29
CA ILE A 356 -3.39 -3.14 17.32
C ILE A 356 -4.83 -3.17 17.89
N ALA A 357 -5.52 -2.03 17.97
CA ALA A 357 -6.93 -1.99 18.35
C ALA A 357 -7.82 -2.74 17.34
N ALA A 358 -7.55 -2.59 16.03
CA ALA A 358 -8.24 -3.34 14.99
C ALA A 358 -7.90 -4.84 15.02
N GLU A 359 -6.66 -5.22 15.31
CA GLU A 359 -6.31 -6.63 15.53
C GLU A 359 -7.07 -7.20 16.73
N ASN A 360 -7.11 -6.48 17.86
CA ASN A 360 -7.90 -6.85 19.03
C ASN A 360 -9.38 -7.04 18.70
N TYR A 361 -9.95 -6.14 17.88
CA TYR A 361 -11.33 -6.26 17.40
C TYR A 361 -11.56 -7.58 16.66
N TRP A 362 -10.67 -7.94 15.73
CA TRP A 362 -10.79 -9.16 14.92
C TRP A 362 -10.46 -10.44 15.69
N ILE A 363 -9.56 -10.40 16.67
CA ILE A 363 -9.36 -11.50 17.63
C ILE A 363 -10.66 -11.73 18.42
N ASP A 364 -11.30 -10.65 18.87
CA ASP A 364 -12.56 -10.73 19.63
C ASP A 364 -13.74 -11.27 18.79
N GLN A 365 -13.67 -11.21 17.44
CA GLN A 365 -14.65 -11.85 16.55
C GLN A 365 -14.50 -13.38 16.49
N GLY A 366 -13.40 -13.94 17.00
CA GLY A 366 -13.19 -15.38 17.02
C GLY A 366 -13.17 -16.01 15.62
N ILE A 367 -12.49 -15.35 14.67
CA ILE A 367 -12.26 -15.92 13.33
C ILE A 367 -11.16 -16.99 13.38
N ASN A 368 -11.22 -17.94 12.45
CA ASN A 368 -10.32 -19.09 12.40
C ASN A 368 -9.07 -18.79 11.56
N TYR A 369 -8.07 -19.67 11.59
CA TYR A 369 -6.99 -19.65 10.61
C TYR A 369 -7.52 -20.30 9.34
N CYS A 370 -7.64 -19.50 8.28
CA CYS A 370 -8.08 -20.00 6.99
C CYS A 370 -7.30 -19.35 5.84
N HIS A 371 -6.98 -20.07 4.78
CA HIS A 371 -6.42 -19.50 3.55
C HIS A 371 -7.48 -18.71 2.77
N HIS A 372 -8.01 -17.64 3.35
CA HIS A 372 -8.96 -16.74 2.71
C HIS A 372 -8.43 -15.33 2.64
N HIS A 373 -8.82 -14.61 1.60
CA HIS A 373 -8.43 -13.21 1.42
C HIS A 373 -9.19 -12.22 2.31
N ILE A 374 -10.35 -12.61 2.83
CA ILE A 374 -11.18 -11.76 3.69
C ILE A 374 -11.83 -12.58 4.81
N PRO A 375 -12.01 -12.00 6.01
CA PRO A 375 -12.49 -12.75 7.16
C PRO A 375 -13.98 -13.11 7.08
N GLY A 376 -14.80 -12.28 6.43
CA GLY A 376 -16.25 -12.45 6.37
C GLY A 376 -16.75 -13.41 5.29
N TRP A 377 -15.88 -13.97 4.46
CA TRP A 377 -16.27 -14.96 3.45
C TRP A 377 -16.43 -16.34 4.08
N THR A 378 -17.55 -16.98 3.76
CA THR A 378 -17.85 -18.35 4.13
C THR A 378 -17.79 -19.21 2.86
N PRO A 379 -16.85 -20.15 2.76
CA PRO A 379 -16.72 -21.01 1.59
C PRO A 379 -17.98 -21.85 1.33
N PRO A 380 -18.29 -22.18 0.07
CA PRO A 380 -19.32 -23.16 -0.29
C PRO A 380 -19.13 -24.47 0.47
N ASP A 381 -20.23 -25.10 0.89
CA ASP A 381 -20.15 -26.39 1.56
C ASP A 381 -19.99 -27.53 0.56
N ASP A 382 -18.78 -28.06 0.48
CA ASP A 382 -18.46 -29.27 -0.26
C ASP A 382 -17.88 -30.37 0.63
N SER A 383 -18.08 -30.26 1.96
CA SER A 383 -17.48 -31.15 2.96
C SER A 383 -17.85 -32.63 2.79
N ALA A 384 -18.98 -32.92 2.13
CA ALA A 384 -19.42 -34.28 1.82
C ALA A 384 -18.77 -34.88 0.55
N ALA A 385 -18.03 -34.08 -0.23
CA ALA A 385 -17.36 -34.56 -1.44
C ALA A 385 -16.17 -35.48 -1.08
N ALA A 386 -15.85 -36.43 -1.97
CA ALA A 386 -14.70 -37.33 -1.79
C ALA A 386 -13.35 -36.58 -1.75
N ALA A 387 -13.30 -35.38 -2.34
CA ALA A 387 -12.14 -34.49 -2.33
C ALA A 387 -12.63 -33.03 -2.18
N PRO A 388 -12.93 -32.58 -0.94
CA PRO A 388 -13.46 -31.24 -0.71
C PRO A 388 -12.39 -30.19 -1.04
N ARG A 389 -12.79 -29.17 -1.80
CA ARG A 389 -11.97 -28.05 -2.25
C ARG A 389 -12.17 -26.81 -1.37
N TYR A 390 -13.38 -26.56 -0.88
CA TYR A 390 -13.76 -25.33 -0.18
C TYR A 390 -13.90 -25.49 1.33
N ARG A 391 -14.42 -26.61 1.82
CA ARG A 391 -14.52 -26.90 3.26
C ARG A 391 -13.81 -28.19 3.59
N ASN A 392 -12.49 -28.12 3.60
CA ASN A 392 -11.66 -29.23 4.02
C ASN A 392 -10.97 -28.85 5.35
N SER A 393 -11.00 -29.78 6.31
CA SER A 393 -10.47 -29.69 7.69
C SER A 393 -9.45 -30.83 8.06
N SER A 394 -8.97 -31.61 7.07
CA SER A 394 -7.92 -32.64 7.22
C SER A 394 -6.52 -32.13 7.68
N ALA A 395 -5.66 -32.99 8.22
CA ALA A 395 -4.32 -32.57 8.67
C ALA A 395 -3.36 -32.25 7.48
N GLY A 396 -2.51 -31.21 7.61
CA GLY A 396 -1.38 -30.97 6.68
C GLY A 396 -1.68 -30.16 5.41
N SER A 397 -2.74 -29.39 5.47
CA SER A 397 -3.48 -28.90 4.31
C SER A 397 -3.65 -27.38 4.35
N THR A 398 -3.55 -26.81 5.55
CA THR A 398 -3.18 -25.41 5.77
C THR A 398 -1.65 -25.21 5.79
N SER A 399 -0.85 -26.25 5.56
CA SER A 399 0.63 -26.18 5.63
C SER A 399 1.31 -26.06 4.27
N GLY A 400 0.58 -25.66 3.20
CA GLY A 400 1.13 -25.42 1.86
C GLY A 400 1.67 -26.64 1.10
N ALA A 401 1.70 -27.83 1.72
CA ALA A 401 2.30 -29.05 1.16
C ALA A 401 1.34 -29.89 0.29
N SER A 402 0.03 -29.61 0.30
CA SER A 402 -0.96 -30.25 -0.56
C SER A 402 -1.81 -29.20 -1.27
N SER A 403 -1.86 -29.25 -2.60
CA SER A 403 -2.65 -28.36 -3.45
C SER A 403 -4.15 -28.67 -3.44
N ASN A 404 -4.57 -29.74 -2.75
CA ASN A 404 -5.95 -30.21 -2.72
C ASN A 404 -6.46 -30.25 -1.28
N GLY A 405 -7.09 -29.14 -0.90
CA GLY A 405 -8.04 -29.10 0.19
C GLY A 405 -7.41 -28.99 1.56
N MET A 406 -7.07 -27.77 1.96
CA MET A 406 -7.78 -27.11 3.06
C MET A 406 -7.82 -25.62 2.98
N THR A 407 -8.96 -25.13 3.45
CA THR A 407 -9.28 -23.72 3.63
C THR A 407 -9.15 -23.30 5.08
N CYS A 408 -9.50 -24.13 6.08
CA CYS A 408 -9.49 -23.73 7.50
C CYS A 408 -9.01 -24.83 8.46
N THR A 409 -8.29 -24.48 9.52
CA THR A 409 -7.92 -25.46 10.55
C THR A 409 -9.14 -25.92 11.36
N ALA A 410 -9.15 -27.18 11.80
CA ALA A 410 -10.22 -27.73 12.63
C ALA A 410 -10.17 -27.26 14.11
N GLN A 411 -9.58 -26.10 14.39
CA GLN A 411 -9.17 -25.73 15.74
C GLN A 411 -10.01 -24.63 16.36
N ARG A 412 -10.98 -24.07 15.63
CA ARG A 412 -11.96 -23.14 16.18
C ARG A 412 -13.38 -23.54 15.80
N SER A 413 -14.27 -23.50 16.77
CA SER A 413 -15.71 -23.73 16.57
C SER A 413 -16.44 -22.45 16.17
N GLY A 414 -17.67 -22.57 15.65
CA GLY A 414 -18.56 -21.44 15.34
C GLY A 414 -18.89 -20.52 16.53
N THR A 415 -18.64 -20.96 17.77
CA THR A 415 -18.78 -20.11 18.98
C THR A 415 -17.54 -19.24 19.26
N GLY A 416 -16.46 -19.44 18.51
CA GLY A 416 -15.16 -18.84 18.75
C GLY A 416 -14.26 -19.63 19.71
N ALA A 417 -14.75 -20.71 20.34
CA ALA A 417 -13.95 -21.57 21.21
C ALA A 417 -12.89 -22.34 20.41
N GLN A 418 -11.68 -22.43 20.96
CA GLN A 418 -10.52 -23.08 20.36
C GLN A 418 -10.23 -24.41 21.03
N ILE A 419 -9.60 -25.32 20.28
CA ILE A 419 -8.98 -26.51 20.85
C ILE A 419 -7.76 -26.08 21.67
N VAL A 420 -7.65 -26.56 22.90
CA VAL A 420 -6.45 -26.37 23.72
C VAL A 420 -5.64 -27.68 23.66
N PRO A 421 -4.40 -27.68 23.12
CA PRO A 421 -3.58 -28.88 23.05
C PRO A 421 -3.44 -29.56 24.41
N GLY A 422 -3.66 -30.88 24.45
CA GLY A 422 -3.65 -31.65 25.70
C GLY A 422 -4.99 -31.68 26.45
N THR A 423 -6.04 -31.04 25.93
CA THR A 423 -7.42 -31.14 26.45
C THR A 423 -8.35 -31.84 25.46
N ALA A 424 -9.52 -32.29 25.91
CA ALA A 424 -10.53 -32.91 25.06
C ALA A 424 -11.53 -31.87 24.53
N PRO A 425 -11.96 -31.93 23.25
CA PRO A 425 -11.48 -32.87 22.23
C PRO A 425 -10.07 -32.50 21.74
N SER A 426 -9.15 -33.47 21.69
CA SER A 426 -7.77 -33.23 21.24
C SER A 426 -7.60 -33.36 19.73
N ALA A 427 -8.61 -33.91 19.04
CA ALA A 427 -8.56 -34.28 17.62
C ALA A 427 -9.06 -33.20 16.64
N GLY A 428 -9.53 -32.05 17.16
CA GLY A 428 -10.19 -31.01 16.35
C GLY A 428 -11.71 -31.07 16.44
N PHE A 429 -12.37 -30.00 15.97
CA PHE A 429 -13.83 -29.93 15.81
C PHE A 429 -14.30 -30.70 14.57
N SER A 430 -15.52 -31.22 14.60
CA SER A 430 -16.14 -31.81 13.41
C SER A 430 -16.44 -30.73 12.35
N ALA A 431 -16.58 -31.13 11.08
CA ALA A 431 -16.79 -30.18 9.97
C ALA A 431 -17.99 -29.22 10.18
N SER A 432 -19.07 -29.70 10.83
CA SER A 432 -20.25 -28.91 11.17
C SER A 432 -20.05 -27.92 12.32
N GLU A 433 -19.03 -28.14 13.15
CA GLU A 433 -18.72 -27.29 14.30
C GLU A 433 -17.70 -26.21 13.96
N ILE A 434 -16.88 -26.42 12.92
CA ILE A 434 -15.79 -25.52 12.53
C ILE A 434 -16.31 -24.13 12.16
N GLN A 435 -15.61 -23.11 12.66
CA GLN A 435 -15.73 -21.75 12.13
C GLN A 435 -15.01 -21.68 10.78
N TRP A 436 -15.78 -21.55 9.71
CA TRP A 436 -15.27 -21.45 8.34
C TRP A 436 -15.01 -20.01 7.89
N ASN A 437 -15.21 -19.02 8.76
CA ASN A 437 -14.72 -17.66 8.57
C ASN A 437 -13.32 -17.51 9.16
N GLY A 438 -12.39 -16.92 8.41
CA GLY A 438 -10.99 -16.84 8.84
C GLY A 438 -10.09 -16.25 7.78
N VAL A 439 -8.82 -16.04 8.15
CA VAL A 439 -7.74 -15.52 7.30
C VAL A 439 -6.41 -16.09 7.77
N ASP A 440 -5.43 -16.18 6.87
CA ASP A 440 -4.10 -16.67 7.19
C ASP A 440 -3.24 -15.54 7.74
N CYS A 441 -1.95 -15.77 7.94
CA CYS A 441 -1.08 -14.76 8.54
C CYS A 441 -0.96 -13.50 7.68
N SER A 442 -0.72 -13.63 6.38
CA SER A 442 -0.50 -12.49 5.48
C SER A 442 -1.78 -11.84 5.01
N ASP A 443 -2.85 -12.60 4.80
CA ASP A 443 -4.18 -12.06 4.54
C ASP A 443 -4.71 -11.34 5.78
N PHE A 444 -4.45 -11.83 7.01
CA PHE A 444 -4.82 -11.12 8.24
C PHE A 444 -4.11 -9.78 8.35
N THR A 445 -2.78 -9.73 8.24
CA THR A 445 -2.04 -8.47 8.37
C THR A 445 -2.41 -7.49 7.25
N SER A 446 -2.56 -7.97 6.01
CA SER A 446 -3.04 -7.15 4.90
C SER A 446 -4.44 -6.60 5.15
N TRP A 447 -5.36 -7.46 5.60
CA TRP A 447 -6.73 -7.09 5.94
C TRP A 447 -6.75 -6.01 7.02
N ILE A 448 -5.97 -6.14 8.09
CA ILE A 448 -5.94 -5.18 9.18
C ILE A 448 -5.53 -3.80 8.68
N TYR A 449 -4.43 -3.70 7.94
CA TYR A 449 -3.96 -2.43 7.39
C TYR A 449 -4.94 -1.79 6.40
N ASN A 450 -5.62 -2.61 5.59
CA ASN A 450 -6.70 -2.17 4.73
C ASN A 450 -7.91 -1.70 5.56
N PHE A 451 -8.37 -2.47 6.53
CA PHE A 451 -9.52 -2.20 7.39
C PHE A 451 -9.39 -0.90 8.18
N VAL A 452 -8.18 -0.55 8.61
CA VAL A 452 -7.90 0.77 9.21
C VAL A 452 -7.63 1.86 8.17
N GLY A 453 -7.35 1.51 6.93
CA GLY A 453 -7.17 2.44 5.81
C GLY A 453 -5.95 3.37 5.94
N LEU A 454 -4.90 2.97 6.66
CA LEU A 454 -3.78 3.86 6.99
C LEU A 454 -2.83 4.15 5.82
N THR A 455 -2.77 3.27 4.82
CA THR A 455 -1.72 3.29 3.79
C THR A 455 -2.18 3.88 2.46
N GLY A 456 -3.49 4.09 2.26
CA GLY A 456 -4.04 4.49 0.95
C GLY A 456 -3.82 3.46 -0.18
N VAL A 457 -3.10 2.37 0.09
CA VAL A 457 -2.79 1.25 -0.80
C VAL A 457 -2.88 -0.06 -0.01
N ARG A 458 -3.31 -1.17 -0.64
CA ARG A 458 -3.38 -2.47 0.04
C ARG A 458 -1.98 -3.08 0.18
N LEU A 459 -1.66 -3.56 1.37
CA LEU A 459 -0.50 -4.41 1.58
C LEU A 459 -0.70 -5.73 0.81
N PRO A 460 0.31 -6.29 0.10
CA PRO A 460 0.18 -7.57 -0.56
C PRO A 460 -0.18 -8.71 0.42
N THR A 461 -0.97 -9.67 -0.04
CA THR A 461 -1.46 -10.80 0.76
C THR A 461 -0.60 -12.06 0.68
N ALA A 462 0.31 -12.16 -0.29
CA ALA A 462 1.25 -13.28 -0.38
C ALA A 462 2.52 -12.99 0.43
N ILE A 463 2.94 -13.91 1.30
CA ILE A 463 4.13 -13.72 2.17
C ILE A 463 5.38 -13.27 1.43
N GLY A 464 5.67 -13.86 0.26
CA GLY A 464 6.85 -13.47 -0.53
C GLY A 464 6.82 -11.99 -0.94
N SER A 465 5.69 -11.53 -1.49
CA SER A 465 5.50 -10.12 -1.85
C SER A 465 5.42 -9.22 -0.62
N GLN A 466 4.71 -9.63 0.43
CA GLN A 466 4.56 -8.85 1.63
C GLN A 466 5.92 -8.58 2.30
N ALA A 467 6.77 -9.61 2.38
CA ALA A 467 8.09 -9.53 3.00
C ALA A 467 9.13 -8.77 2.15
N CYS A 468 9.04 -8.81 0.82
CA CYS A 468 10.17 -8.45 -0.05
C CYS A 468 9.85 -7.56 -1.24
N ALA A 469 8.59 -7.27 -1.53
CA ALA A 469 8.28 -6.25 -2.52
C ALA A 469 8.90 -4.92 -2.07
N ALA A 470 9.84 -4.44 -2.88
CA ALA A 470 10.52 -3.16 -2.74
C ALA A 470 10.03 -2.24 -3.87
N ASN A 471 9.95 -0.94 -3.59
CA ASN A 471 9.41 0.06 -4.52
C ASN A 471 10.42 0.43 -5.61
N GLU A 472 10.98 -0.55 -6.32
CA GLU A 472 11.92 -0.31 -7.42
C GLU A 472 11.53 -1.07 -8.70
N GLY A 473 11.56 -0.36 -9.82
CA GLY A 473 11.11 -0.81 -11.14
C GLY A 473 10.03 0.13 -11.70
N ALA A 474 10.02 0.32 -13.03
CA ALA A 474 9.05 1.21 -13.69
C ALA A 474 7.58 0.74 -13.56
N ASP A 475 7.38 -0.53 -13.18
CA ASP A 475 6.08 -1.22 -13.12
C ASP A 475 5.73 -1.78 -11.73
N ALA A 476 6.51 -1.47 -10.68
CA ALA A 476 6.27 -2.02 -9.34
C ALA A 476 5.10 -1.29 -8.64
N LEU A 477 4.05 -2.03 -8.25
CA LEU A 477 2.99 -1.49 -7.39
C LEU A 477 3.60 -1.00 -6.06
N PRO A 478 3.31 0.23 -5.61
CA PRO A 478 3.87 0.77 -4.38
C PRO A 478 3.44 -0.09 -3.19
N THR A 479 4.41 -0.78 -2.58
CA THR A 479 4.21 -1.54 -1.35
C THR A 479 4.48 -0.60 -0.16
N PRO A 480 3.52 -0.43 0.75
CA PRO A 480 3.67 0.49 1.86
C PRO A 480 4.79 0.07 2.83
N GLY A 481 5.39 1.07 3.46
CA GLY A 481 6.39 0.88 4.51
C GLY A 481 7.85 0.84 4.05
N VAL A 482 8.72 0.46 4.97
CA VAL A 482 10.17 0.25 4.79
C VAL A 482 10.56 -1.12 5.33
N LEU A 483 11.50 -1.79 4.67
CA LEU A 483 12.09 -3.04 5.11
C LEU A 483 13.31 -2.76 5.98
N LEU A 484 13.38 -3.41 7.14
CA LEU A 484 14.45 -3.29 8.12
C LEU A 484 15.09 -4.66 8.36
N ASP A 485 16.42 -4.68 8.32
CA ASP A 485 17.29 -5.79 8.66
C ASP A 485 17.39 -5.94 10.18
N ILE A 486 16.23 -6.23 10.78
CA ILE A 486 16.11 -6.64 12.16
C ILE A 486 15.75 -8.11 12.13
N ASP A 487 16.71 -8.95 12.50
CA ASP A 487 16.67 -10.39 12.24
C ASP A 487 17.07 -11.21 13.47
N SER A 488 17.10 -12.54 13.33
CA SER A 488 17.47 -13.43 14.43
C SER A 488 18.87 -13.22 15.01
N GLY A 489 19.82 -12.64 14.24
CA GLY A 489 21.20 -12.38 14.67
C GLY A 489 21.33 -11.11 15.51
N ASN A 490 20.57 -10.07 15.18
CA ASN A 490 20.69 -8.75 15.82
C ASN A 490 19.49 -8.33 16.70
N ILE A 491 18.43 -9.13 16.77
CA ILE A 491 17.18 -8.77 17.46
C ILE A 491 17.38 -8.34 18.93
N ASP A 492 18.33 -8.92 19.68
CA ASP A 492 18.56 -8.50 21.08
C ASP A 492 18.98 -7.03 21.20
N ALA A 493 19.84 -6.56 20.29
CA ALA A 493 20.25 -5.16 20.23
C ALA A 493 19.15 -4.26 19.65
N MET A 494 18.36 -4.79 18.71
CA MET A 494 17.38 -4.03 17.94
C MET A 494 15.97 -4.02 18.54
N LEU A 495 15.72 -4.77 19.62
CA LEU A 495 14.43 -4.77 20.32
C LEU A 495 13.86 -3.37 20.64
N PRO A 496 14.65 -2.39 21.14
CA PRO A 496 14.16 -1.03 21.41
C PRO A 496 13.73 -0.27 20.14
N ALA A 497 14.22 -0.69 18.98
CA ALA A 497 13.93 -0.05 17.72
C ALA A 497 12.57 -0.48 17.16
N LEU A 498 12.04 -1.66 17.53
CA LEU A 498 10.72 -2.13 17.12
C LEU A 498 9.61 -1.23 17.68
N LYS A 499 8.55 -1.04 16.87
CA LYS A 499 7.38 -0.23 17.21
C LYS A 499 6.10 -1.05 17.06
N PRO A 500 5.05 -0.78 17.86
CA PRO A 500 3.78 -1.48 17.70
C PRO A 500 3.28 -1.39 16.25
N GLY A 501 2.76 -2.50 15.73
CA GLY A 501 2.33 -2.63 14.34
C GLY A 501 3.43 -3.03 13.35
N ASP A 502 4.71 -3.05 13.76
CA ASP A 502 5.76 -3.61 12.89
C ASP A 502 5.44 -5.07 12.52
N LEU A 503 5.56 -5.41 11.24
CA LEU A 503 5.35 -6.77 10.74
C LEU A 503 6.68 -7.53 10.74
N LEU A 504 6.75 -8.63 11.48
CA LEU A 504 7.93 -9.48 11.62
C LEU A 504 7.76 -10.72 10.73
N TYR A 505 8.65 -10.91 9.76
CA TYR A 505 8.59 -12.05 8.84
C TYR A 505 9.46 -13.19 9.35
N ILE A 506 8.89 -14.39 9.33
CA ILE A 506 9.49 -15.59 9.92
C ILE A 506 9.78 -16.58 8.80
N THR A 507 10.99 -17.12 8.80
CA THR A 507 11.37 -18.18 7.87
C THR A 507 10.84 -19.54 8.32
N GLN A 508 10.81 -20.49 7.40
CA GLN A 508 10.78 -21.91 7.76
C GLN A 508 11.97 -22.29 8.65
N VAL A 509 11.86 -23.42 9.36
CA VAL A 509 12.90 -23.92 10.27
C VAL A 509 14.07 -24.51 9.50
N ASP A 510 13.80 -25.32 8.49
CA ASP A 510 14.83 -26.06 7.75
C ASP A 510 15.25 -25.30 6.49
N PRO A 511 16.54 -25.32 6.11
CA PRO A 511 16.98 -24.71 4.87
C PRO A 511 16.41 -25.44 3.65
N LEU A 512 16.28 -24.72 2.54
CA LEU A 512 15.92 -25.28 1.24
C LEU A 512 16.95 -26.34 0.83
N ALA A 513 16.46 -27.55 0.54
CA ALA A 513 17.32 -28.71 0.29
C ALA A 513 17.92 -28.75 -1.12
N SER A 514 17.32 -28.07 -2.10
CA SER A 514 17.73 -28.12 -3.50
C SER A 514 17.31 -26.86 -4.27
N GLY A 515 17.85 -26.68 -5.48
CA GLY A 515 17.59 -25.52 -6.34
C GLY A 515 18.64 -24.42 -6.20
N SER A 516 18.40 -23.28 -6.87
CA SER A 516 19.30 -22.11 -6.87
C SER A 516 19.50 -21.49 -5.49
N ASP A 517 18.61 -21.79 -4.55
CA ASP A 517 18.60 -21.24 -3.20
C ASP A 517 18.90 -22.29 -2.12
N ALA A 518 19.51 -23.41 -2.52
CA ALA A 518 19.90 -24.45 -1.57
C ALA A 518 20.73 -23.84 -0.42
N GLY A 519 20.35 -24.16 0.83
CA GLY A 519 20.95 -23.57 2.03
C GLY A 519 20.33 -22.24 2.49
N GLY A 520 19.48 -21.60 1.69
CA GLY A 520 18.64 -20.47 2.10
C GLY A 520 17.38 -20.92 2.85
N TYR A 521 16.61 -19.96 3.36
CA TYR A 521 15.37 -20.22 4.10
C TYR A 521 14.21 -19.48 3.45
N GLN A 522 13.16 -20.22 3.07
CA GLN A 522 11.93 -19.64 2.53
C GLN A 522 11.20 -18.86 3.63
N LEU A 523 10.71 -17.65 3.30
CA LEU A 523 9.78 -16.93 4.16
C LEU A 523 8.45 -17.70 4.21
N ALA A 524 7.94 -17.93 5.42
CA ALA A 524 6.82 -18.84 5.66
C ALA A 524 5.68 -18.19 6.45
N HIS A 525 5.95 -17.12 7.21
CA HIS A 525 4.95 -16.57 8.13
C HIS A 525 5.18 -15.08 8.43
N VAL A 526 4.15 -14.41 8.94
CA VAL A 526 4.22 -13.01 9.41
C VAL A 526 3.45 -12.85 10.72
N VAL A 527 3.97 -12.02 11.61
CA VAL A 527 3.34 -11.69 12.89
C VAL A 527 3.43 -10.18 13.16
N THR A 528 2.52 -9.66 13.97
CA THR A 528 2.52 -8.23 14.34
C THR A 528 3.18 -8.03 15.70
N TRP A 529 4.16 -7.13 15.77
CA TRP A 529 4.79 -6.72 17.02
C TRP A 529 3.85 -5.83 17.83
N THR A 530 3.58 -6.21 19.09
CA THR A 530 2.64 -5.45 19.93
C THR A 530 3.31 -4.37 20.77
N GLY A 531 4.63 -4.44 20.94
CA GLY A 531 5.38 -3.60 21.90
C GLY A 531 4.97 -3.79 23.36
N LYS A 532 4.29 -4.90 23.71
CA LYS A 532 3.91 -5.22 25.09
C LYS A 532 4.56 -6.51 25.54
N ARG A 533 5.00 -6.53 26.79
CA ARG A 533 5.35 -7.76 27.51
C ARG A 533 4.11 -8.38 28.11
N TRP A 534 4.23 -9.65 28.50
CA TRP A 534 3.19 -10.36 29.24
C TRP A 534 2.68 -9.55 30.45
N SER A 535 3.58 -8.98 31.25
CA SER A 535 3.25 -8.13 32.41
C SER A 535 2.40 -6.93 32.06
N ASP A 536 2.65 -6.31 30.90
CA ASP A 536 1.93 -5.11 30.48
C ASP A 536 0.49 -5.43 30.11
N LEU A 537 0.26 -6.60 29.49
CA LEU A 537 -1.10 -7.08 29.19
C LEU A 537 -1.87 -7.44 30.47
N GLN A 538 -1.18 -8.02 31.47
CA GLN A 538 -1.81 -8.35 32.76
C GLN A 538 -2.12 -7.11 33.61
N ALA A 539 -1.39 -6.00 33.42
CA ALA A 539 -1.63 -4.74 34.11
C ALA A 539 -2.63 -3.83 33.37
N GLY A 540 -2.99 -4.16 32.12
CA GLY A 540 -3.85 -3.34 31.27
C GLY A 540 -5.34 -3.37 31.63
N PRO A 541 -6.13 -2.41 31.12
CA PRO A 541 -7.57 -2.31 31.40
C PRO A 541 -8.37 -3.52 30.89
N ASP A 542 -7.82 -4.28 29.95
CA ASP A 542 -8.38 -5.48 29.35
C ASP A 542 -7.71 -6.79 29.84
N ALA A 543 -7.01 -6.77 30.99
CA ALA A 543 -6.32 -7.92 31.57
C ALA A 543 -7.16 -9.22 31.61
N ALA A 544 -8.48 -9.10 31.84
CA ALA A 544 -9.41 -10.23 31.87
C ALA A 544 -9.52 -10.99 30.52
N ARG A 545 -9.14 -10.36 29.40
CA ARG A 545 -9.04 -10.98 28.06
C ARG A 545 -7.80 -11.88 27.94
N TYR A 546 -6.79 -11.66 28.77
CA TYR A 546 -5.52 -12.41 28.80
C TYR A 546 -5.40 -13.35 30.00
N ALA A 547 -6.52 -13.67 30.66
CA ALA A 547 -6.51 -14.60 31.78
C ALA A 547 -6.20 -16.03 31.31
N LEU A 548 -5.20 -16.69 31.92
CA LEU A 548 -4.82 -18.07 31.58
C LEU A 548 -5.95 -19.08 31.79
N ALA A 549 -6.85 -18.84 32.76
CA ALA A 549 -8.02 -19.68 32.99
C ALA A 549 -9.03 -19.65 31.82
N ARG A 550 -8.89 -18.70 30.90
CA ARG A 550 -9.75 -18.53 29.72
C ARG A 550 -9.07 -18.92 28.42
N LEU A 551 -7.93 -19.60 28.47
CA LEU A 551 -7.15 -19.98 27.28
C LEU A 551 -8.05 -20.69 26.26
N GLY A 552 -8.07 -20.17 25.02
CA GLY A 552 -8.89 -20.72 23.94
C GLY A 552 -10.41 -20.52 24.08
N GLN A 553 -10.91 -19.91 25.15
CA GLN A 553 -12.35 -19.65 25.31
C GLN A 553 -12.81 -18.43 24.50
N PRO A 554 -14.11 -18.34 24.14
CA PRO A 554 -14.67 -17.14 23.54
C PRO A 554 -14.37 -15.88 24.37
N GLY A 555 -13.94 -14.82 23.69
CA GLY A 555 -13.54 -13.56 24.30
C GLY A 555 -12.18 -13.58 25.01
N SER A 556 -11.43 -14.69 24.99
CA SER A 556 -9.99 -14.65 25.29
C SER A 556 -9.21 -14.20 24.06
N ARG A 557 -8.18 -13.40 24.28
CA ARG A 557 -7.23 -12.99 23.24
C ARG A 557 -5.99 -13.87 23.17
N LEU A 558 -5.85 -14.85 24.08
CA LEU A 558 -4.74 -15.79 24.05
C LEU A 558 -5.07 -16.99 23.15
N GLY A 559 -4.07 -17.42 22.38
CA GLY A 559 -4.20 -18.63 21.56
C GLY A 559 -4.36 -19.87 22.44
N GLY A 560 -5.26 -20.79 22.07
CA GLY A 560 -5.41 -22.07 22.75
C GLY A 560 -4.11 -22.88 22.79
N ASP A 561 -3.23 -22.63 21.83
CA ASP A 561 -1.91 -23.23 21.65
C ASP A 561 -0.76 -22.56 22.43
N LEU A 562 -1.02 -21.55 23.24
CA LEU A 562 0.02 -20.76 23.91
C LEU A 562 1.05 -21.62 24.67
N ALA A 563 0.59 -22.68 25.34
CA ALA A 563 1.44 -23.61 26.10
C ALA A 563 2.45 -24.40 25.23
N LYS A 564 2.27 -24.45 23.90
CA LYS A 564 3.24 -25.09 22.98
C LYS A 564 4.53 -24.29 22.85
N TYR A 565 4.46 -22.98 23.04
CA TYR A 565 5.60 -22.08 22.84
C TYR A 565 6.37 -21.84 24.13
N LEU A 566 5.63 -21.72 25.23
CA LEU A 566 6.20 -21.52 26.55
C LEU A 566 5.30 -22.19 27.61
N PRO A 567 5.86 -22.97 28.55
CA PRO A 567 5.07 -23.50 29.66
C PRO A 567 4.33 -22.38 30.39
N LEU A 568 3.04 -22.59 30.73
CA LEU A 568 2.21 -21.53 31.31
C LEU A 568 2.77 -21.00 32.64
N ALA A 569 3.43 -21.85 33.42
CA ALA A 569 4.09 -21.47 34.67
C ALA A 569 5.26 -20.49 34.46
N ASP A 570 5.84 -20.46 33.27
CA ASP A 570 7.02 -19.66 32.95
C ASP A 570 6.68 -18.28 32.39
N LEU A 571 5.42 -17.99 32.05
CA LEU A 571 5.02 -16.70 31.47
C LEU A 571 5.31 -15.53 32.41
N ALA A 572 4.96 -15.68 33.69
CA ALA A 572 5.16 -14.64 34.68
C ALA A 572 6.65 -14.42 34.99
N THR A 573 7.43 -15.49 35.04
CA THR A 573 8.86 -15.42 35.39
C THR A 573 9.73 -14.96 34.22
N GLN A 574 9.44 -15.40 32.99
CA GLN A 574 10.19 -15.01 31.80
C GLN A 574 9.70 -13.69 31.20
N ASN A 575 8.46 -13.28 31.49
CA ASN A 575 7.83 -12.05 31.03
C ASN A 575 8.12 -11.74 29.53
N PRO A 576 7.76 -12.65 28.62
CA PRO A 576 8.14 -12.54 27.22
C PRO A 576 7.44 -11.34 26.56
N TRP A 577 8.05 -10.86 25.47
CA TRP A 577 7.35 -9.98 24.53
C TRP A 577 6.21 -10.73 23.86
N MET A 578 5.12 -10.02 23.58
CA MET A 578 3.92 -10.58 23.00
C MET A 578 3.77 -10.11 21.55
N ILE A 579 3.31 -11.01 20.69
CA ILE A 579 2.99 -10.78 19.28
C ILE A 579 1.54 -11.15 19.04
N ILE A 580 0.95 -10.56 18.00
CA ILE A 580 -0.32 -11.04 17.44
C ILE A 580 -0.01 -11.85 16.20
N ASP A 581 -0.68 -12.99 16.09
CA ASP A 581 -0.41 -13.98 15.07
C ASP A 581 -1.71 -14.65 14.63
N SER A 582 -1.98 -14.72 13.32
CA SER A 582 -2.95 -15.67 12.78
C SER A 582 -2.25 -16.98 12.49
N HIS A 583 -2.41 -17.93 13.41
CA HIS A 583 -1.81 -19.26 13.35
C HIS A 583 -2.66 -20.23 14.16
N TYR A 584 -2.47 -21.55 14.00
CA TYR A 584 -3.22 -22.57 14.71
C TYR A 584 -4.75 -22.37 14.52
N ALA A 585 -5.46 -21.80 15.48
CA ALA A 585 -6.90 -21.53 15.44
C ALA A 585 -7.27 -20.10 14.98
N GLY A 586 -6.33 -19.35 14.41
CA GLY A 586 -6.54 -18.00 13.90
C GLY A 586 -5.83 -16.90 14.72
N PRO A 587 -6.26 -15.64 14.55
CA PRO A 587 -5.65 -14.49 15.23
C PRO A 587 -5.71 -14.63 16.75
N ALA A 588 -4.56 -14.50 17.40
CA ALA A 588 -4.44 -14.45 18.86
C ALA A 588 -3.07 -13.91 19.29
N TYR A 589 -2.97 -13.55 20.57
CA TYR A 589 -1.70 -13.23 21.22
C TYR A 589 -0.89 -14.49 21.51
N ARG A 590 0.40 -14.42 21.20
CA ARG A 590 1.40 -15.47 21.46
C ARG A 590 2.72 -14.86 21.97
N PRO A 591 3.54 -15.61 22.73
CA PRO A 591 4.84 -15.14 23.16
C PRO A 591 5.85 -15.15 21.99
N PHE A 592 6.64 -14.09 21.86
CA PHE A 592 7.73 -14.00 20.89
C PHE A 592 8.97 -14.77 21.38
N VAL A 593 8.90 -16.09 21.26
CA VAL A 593 9.94 -17.04 21.68
C VAL A 593 10.10 -18.15 20.64
N GLY A 594 11.08 -19.03 20.84
CA GLY A 594 11.22 -20.25 20.03
C GLY A 594 11.38 -19.97 18.54
N TRP A 595 10.51 -20.56 17.72
CA TRP A 595 10.52 -20.41 16.25
C TRP A 595 10.41 -18.94 15.81
N TYR A 596 9.47 -18.16 16.36
CA TYR A 596 9.30 -16.75 15.98
C TYR A 596 10.57 -15.94 16.15
N ARG A 597 11.28 -16.16 17.26
CA ARG A 597 12.51 -15.43 17.56
C ARG A 597 13.70 -15.94 16.76
N ARG A 598 13.91 -17.27 16.71
CA ARG A 598 15.09 -17.88 16.06
C ARG A 598 15.02 -17.85 14.53
N SER A 599 13.83 -17.72 13.97
CA SER A 599 13.60 -17.69 12.53
C SER A 599 13.16 -16.31 12.04
N LEU A 600 13.33 -15.25 12.85
CA LEU A 600 13.09 -13.88 12.39
C LEU A 600 14.01 -13.56 11.22
N SER A 601 13.41 -13.19 10.09
CA SER A 601 14.10 -12.81 8.87
C SER A 601 14.34 -11.31 8.83
N ASN A 602 13.26 -10.53 8.88
CA ASN A 602 13.30 -9.09 8.70
C ASN A 602 12.00 -8.47 9.22
N VAL A 603 11.96 -7.15 9.24
CA VAL A 603 10.80 -6.37 9.68
C VAL A 603 10.32 -5.45 8.56
N ARG A 604 9.00 -5.30 8.40
CA ARG A 604 8.40 -4.19 7.63
C ARG A 604 7.75 -3.22 8.59
N ARG A 605 8.21 -1.98 8.58
CA ARG A 605 7.57 -0.87 9.28
C ARG A 605 6.68 -0.10 8.32
N ILE A 606 5.38 -0.09 8.59
CA ILE A 606 4.41 0.65 7.78
C ILE A 606 4.23 2.06 8.34
N VAL A 607 3.91 2.19 9.63
CA VAL A 607 3.69 3.50 10.28
C VAL A 607 5.02 4.11 10.73
N GLY A 608 5.31 5.33 10.26
CA GLY A 608 6.59 5.99 10.51
C GLY A 608 7.76 5.44 9.67
N ALA A 609 7.47 4.87 8.49
CA ALA A 609 8.48 4.33 7.59
C ALA A 609 9.56 5.38 7.22
N ASP A 610 9.14 6.62 6.93
CA ASP A 610 10.06 7.69 6.57
C ASP A 610 10.92 8.16 7.74
N ALA A 611 10.35 8.15 8.95
CA ALA A 611 11.14 8.40 10.16
C ALA A 611 12.22 7.33 10.34
N ALA A 612 11.89 6.05 10.11
CA ALA A 612 12.86 4.96 10.19
C ALA A 612 13.95 5.05 9.10
N ARG A 613 13.62 5.49 7.87
CA ARG A 613 14.63 5.73 6.82
C ARG A 613 15.64 6.82 7.19
N ARG A 614 15.21 7.85 7.92
CA ARG A 614 16.02 9.01 8.30
C ARG A 614 16.73 8.86 9.65
N ASP A 615 16.30 7.91 10.48
CA ASP A 615 16.92 7.65 11.77
C ASP A 615 18.35 7.13 11.56
N PRO A 616 19.40 7.83 12.03
CA PRO A 616 20.79 7.41 11.86
C PRO A 616 21.10 6.02 12.45
N ALA A 617 20.36 5.59 13.47
CA ALA A 617 20.52 4.27 14.07
C ALA A 617 19.89 3.16 13.21
N LEU A 618 18.87 3.48 12.41
CA LEU A 618 18.15 2.52 11.56
C LEU A 618 18.58 2.57 10.09
N ALA A 619 19.10 3.69 9.60
CA ALA A 619 19.50 3.85 8.22
C ALA A 619 20.48 2.76 7.72
N PRO A 620 21.47 2.29 8.51
CA PRO A 620 22.32 1.16 8.12
C PRO A 620 21.58 -0.17 7.96
N TYR A 621 20.41 -0.32 8.58
CA TYR A 621 19.59 -1.52 8.56
C TYR A 621 18.45 -1.44 7.53
N VAL A 622 18.32 -0.36 6.77
CA VAL A 622 17.28 -0.29 5.73
C VAL A 622 17.65 -1.22 4.58
N ILE A 623 16.77 -2.17 4.29
CA ILE A 623 16.93 -3.12 3.19
C ILE A 623 16.47 -2.47 1.89
N ALA A 624 17.32 -2.50 0.87
CA ALA A 624 17.05 -2.00 -0.47
C ALA A 624 17.55 -2.98 -1.54
N PRO A 625 17.07 -2.88 -2.78
CA PRO A 625 17.63 -3.63 -3.90
C PRO A 625 19.12 -3.32 -4.12
N ILE A 626 19.91 -4.37 -4.32
CA ILE A 626 21.34 -4.29 -4.64
C ILE A 626 21.69 -4.96 -5.97
N ALA A 627 20.78 -5.78 -6.51
CA ALA A 627 20.88 -6.36 -7.85
C ALA A 627 19.51 -6.81 -8.37
N SER A 628 19.36 -6.83 -9.70
CA SER A 628 18.22 -7.42 -10.40
C SER A 628 18.70 -8.27 -11.58
N ASP A 629 17.91 -9.26 -11.98
CA ASP A 629 18.15 -9.93 -13.26
C ASP A 629 17.72 -9.04 -14.45
N ALA A 630 18.13 -9.43 -15.66
CA ALA A 630 17.88 -8.65 -16.87
C ALA A 630 16.39 -8.47 -17.21
N ARG A 631 15.50 -9.27 -16.61
CA ARG A 631 14.05 -9.19 -16.81
C ARG A 631 13.34 -8.49 -15.65
N GLY A 632 14.04 -8.19 -14.56
CA GLY A 632 13.45 -7.69 -13.31
C GLY A 632 12.67 -8.76 -12.55
N ASP A 633 12.73 -10.02 -12.96
CA ASP A 633 11.95 -11.12 -12.36
C ASP A 633 12.50 -11.52 -11.00
N THR A 634 13.80 -11.30 -10.78
CA THR A 634 14.51 -11.59 -9.54
C THR A 634 15.16 -10.32 -9.02
N LEU A 635 14.89 -9.98 -7.75
CA LEU A 635 15.54 -8.90 -7.02
C LEU A 635 16.33 -9.48 -5.85
N THR A 636 17.59 -9.05 -5.71
CA THR A 636 18.39 -9.28 -4.51
C THR A 636 18.36 -8.02 -3.67
N LEU A 637 17.97 -8.16 -2.40
CA LEU A 637 17.80 -7.09 -1.44
C LEU A 637 18.78 -7.28 -0.28
N ALA A 638 19.39 -6.20 0.21
CA ALA A 638 20.21 -6.24 1.41
C ALA A 638 20.25 -4.86 2.09
N SER A 639 20.68 -4.84 3.36
CA SER A 639 21.00 -3.61 4.06
C SER A 639 22.49 -3.27 3.93
N PRO A 640 22.89 -1.99 4.12
CA PRO A 640 24.30 -1.63 4.30
C PRO A 640 24.98 -2.40 5.44
N HIS A 641 24.27 -2.65 6.55
CA HIS A 641 24.76 -3.38 7.71
C HIS A 641 25.16 -4.82 7.37
N ALA A 642 24.38 -5.49 6.52
CA ALA A 642 24.65 -6.86 6.10
C ALA A 642 25.97 -7.00 5.29
N ASN A 643 26.51 -5.90 4.76
CA ASN A 643 27.70 -5.85 3.91
C ASN A 643 27.68 -6.94 2.81
N ALA A 644 26.51 -7.12 2.20
CA ALA A 644 26.24 -8.19 1.25
C ALA A 644 26.50 -7.77 -0.20
N SER A 645 26.69 -8.77 -1.05
CA SER A 645 26.73 -8.61 -2.51
C SER A 645 25.57 -9.37 -3.14
N ALA A 646 25.45 -9.31 -4.47
CA ALA A 646 24.41 -10.06 -5.18
C ALA A 646 24.49 -11.59 -4.93
N GLN A 647 25.66 -12.13 -4.57
CA GLN A 647 25.89 -13.58 -4.40
C GLN A 647 26.32 -13.99 -2.99
N GLN A 648 26.76 -13.05 -2.14
CA GLN A 648 27.34 -13.35 -0.82
C GLN A 648 26.76 -12.45 0.27
N GLY A 649 26.92 -12.87 1.53
CA GLY A 649 26.39 -12.15 2.69
C GLY A 649 24.90 -12.41 2.93
N TRP A 650 24.40 -11.85 4.03
CA TRP A 650 22.98 -11.87 4.38
C TRP A 650 22.19 -11.05 3.37
N ARG A 651 21.20 -11.66 2.72
CA ARG A 651 20.38 -11.01 1.70
C ARG A 651 19.03 -11.70 1.56
N MET A 652 18.10 -10.98 0.96
CA MET A 652 16.81 -11.53 0.55
C MET A 652 16.75 -11.64 -0.97
N ILE A 653 16.18 -12.72 -1.47
CA ILE A 653 16.01 -12.97 -2.90
C ILE A 653 14.52 -13.04 -3.18
N TYR A 654 13.98 -12.03 -3.84
CA TYR A 654 12.60 -11.91 -4.24
C TYR A 654 12.41 -12.35 -5.68
N ARG A 655 11.42 -13.19 -5.96
CA ARG A 655 11.11 -13.70 -7.29
C ARG A 655 9.66 -13.46 -7.65
N GLN A 656 9.43 -12.91 -8.84
CA GLN A 656 8.13 -12.52 -9.36
C GLN A 656 7.65 -13.38 -10.53
N SER A 657 8.52 -14.09 -11.27
CA SER A 657 8.10 -14.90 -12.43
C SER A 657 7.87 -16.38 -12.11
N GLY A 658 6.85 -16.96 -12.76
CA GLY A 658 6.58 -18.41 -12.75
C GLY A 658 5.51 -18.92 -11.77
N GLY A 659 4.78 -18.04 -11.05
CA GLY A 659 3.72 -18.45 -10.12
C GLY A 659 3.52 -17.49 -8.95
N THR A 660 3.26 -18.03 -7.75
CA THR A 660 3.16 -17.24 -6.50
C THR A 660 4.52 -16.60 -6.18
N PRO A 661 4.59 -15.28 -5.98
CA PRO A 661 5.84 -14.61 -5.63
C PRO A 661 6.49 -15.22 -4.38
N SER A 662 7.78 -15.47 -4.45
CA SER A 662 8.54 -16.07 -3.35
C SER A 662 9.62 -15.14 -2.84
N CYS A 663 9.92 -15.25 -1.56
CA CYS A 663 11.08 -14.61 -0.98
C CYS A 663 11.90 -15.57 -0.13
N VAL A 664 13.22 -15.54 -0.33
CA VAL A 664 14.16 -16.41 0.36
C VAL A 664 15.19 -15.56 1.10
N ARG A 665 15.43 -15.87 2.37
CA ARG A 665 16.58 -15.39 3.13
C ARG A 665 17.81 -16.26 2.82
N ALA A 666 18.88 -15.67 2.32
CA ALA A 666 20.13 -16.35 2.02
C ALA A 666 21.30 -15.73 2.82
N GLY A 667 22.30 -16.56 3.16
CA GLY A 667 23.43 -16.13 3.98
C GLY A 667 23.18 -16.27 5.48
N ILE A 668 24.17 -15.88 6.29
CA ILE A 668 24.14 -15.96 7.76
C ILE A 668 23.92 -14.54 8.31
N ALA A 669 22.95 -14.40 9.22
CA ALA A 669 22.72 -13.18 9.98
C ALA A 669 23.98 -12.78 10.76
N GLN A 670 24.38 -11.50 10.68
CA GLN A 670 25.57 -10.99 11.38
C GLN A 670 25.29 -10.66 12.84
#